data_AF-A0A1H9S650-F1
#
_entry.id   AF-A0A1H9S650-F1
#
_cell.length_a   1.000
_cell.length_b   1.000
_cell.length_c   1.000
_cell.angle_alpha   90.00
_cell.angle_beta   90.00
_cell.angle_gamma   90.00
#
_symmetry.space_group_name_H-M   'P 1'
#
loop_
_entity.id
_entity.type
_entity.pdbx_description
1 polymer ?
#
loop_
_entity_poly.entity_id
_entity_poly.type
_entity_poly.pdbx_seq_one_letter_code
_entity_poly.pdbx_strand_id
1 'polypeptide(L)'
;MKKKVAITLFVLAVVGVSLLVFNPFKQERIKVKGADYETEVVKRGDFRLTAENKWDLENERIYVSLEWDEVDELLHSGYQVYQSDDLGSTWNIRSMNFDKAVKVLNIYPDVGGSNTLKRWMDDASIGLGLVDVTPMSLSAYNANPQTALMDQEGNYKYDVLVFGSWDNNNGKDLNEAGRIETKKFMDVGRGVLFGHDTVWAGNPNFNSFKDYLGITTFSLGNHNNPWGKELRMGSTQVRVVNNGYLMKYPHELANSVTLNIPYAHSAAQMTRAVDNTRWLEFLPPFGIADPNYRNGTLINDATYGTNNHYLITKENIGLIQTGHSNGASTKDEMRILVNTIYNLAQVSLVTYGNDQTVIDDVAPEPPSLEWGDAAAGHSYEDFPISIKGKDKGKPYQWYVLAETYERTLTSDVVMNNVKSNIAGYFYVVDDQQTSNLKQVVEGQKDEYGRISKEKYDFYVAPENSTALEYETKAVIPHFNGATDANKFVHVVAVDRANNISEVSTKQVREIMIEFRVTETYSDDFGNKLKENQQVAVKQNGEYIETFPSITDYLKYSYQIDNGVVETANEDTIVEIMNITNNHTVNYVYTRPVKLHLRQVILERNGAIAIPDNGHISVWNTQDQTTDQIASKMKYDINSGTEDVSFSDIEFKKTMGYHFLHLKPNEPSLYEYVGSVVTNSDTPHNVADRTAEPPVLSLAEGTEYWATIYLKPVIDMGVYLNVVNDQLNVYYSNINKFTVFIDGKKYRDYSVDFKPTVESIALDMPISEIRNKVSVKFLTPYGVHVTVYWNNTWDFVNDRDR
;
A
#
# COMPACT_ATOMS: atom_id res chain seq x y z
N MET A 1 1.86 34.38 53.89
CA MET A 1 2.07 34.55 55.35
C MET A 1 1.32 33.42 56.06
N LYS A 2 2.06 32.50 56.72
CA LYS A 2 1.63 31.36 57.59
C LYS A 2 0.71 30.27 56.95
N LYS A 3 0.88 28.97 57.14
CA LYS A 3 1.93 28.02 57.61
C LYS A 3 1.29 26.62 57.38
N LYS A 4 1.97 25.70 56.68
CA LYS A 4 2.57 24.44 57.21
C LYS A 4 1.56 23.40 57.76
N VAL A 5 1.41 22.20 57.17
CA VAL A 5 2.18 20.92 57.37
C VAL A 5 1.09 19.83 57.57
N ALA A 6 1.14 18.56 57.16
CA ALA A 6 2.20 17.58 56.96
C ALA A 6 1.85 16.52 55.90
N ILE A 7 2.92 15.92 55.37
CA ILE A 7 2.98 14.66 54.61
C ILE A 7 2.94 13.48 55.59
N THR A 8 2.24 12.38 55.26
CA THR A 8 2.65 11.01 55.65
C THR A 8 2.14 10.00 54.60
N LEU A 9 3.07 9.15 54.14
CA LEU A 9 2.94 8.08 53.14
C LEU A 9 2.02 6.92 53.57
N PHE A 10 1.38 6.23 52.61
CA PHE A 10 1.54 4.76 52.41
C PHE A 10 1.00 4.28 51.04
N VAL A 11 1.94 3.89 50.17
CA VAL A 11 2.02 2.72 49.26
C VAL A 11 0.76 2.08 48.62
N LEU A 12 0.79 2.06 47.27
CA LEU A 12 0.25 1.10 46.29
C LEU A 12 -1.08 0.34 46.55
N ALA A 13 -2.07 0.62 45.70
CA ALA A 13 -2.83 -0.41 45.00
C ALA A 13 -3.35 0.15 43.66
N VAL A 14 -2.85 -0.44 42.56
CA VAL A 14 -3.26 -0.20 41.18
C VAL A 14 -4.61 -0.86 40.93
N VAL A 15 -5.66 -0.09 40.61
CA VAL A 15 -6.79 -0.54 39.78
C VAL A 15 -7.29 0.68 38.99
N GLY A 16 -7.33 0.55 37.67
CA GLY A 16 -7.63 1.62 36.74
C GLY A 16 -9.03 2.22 36.92
N VAL A 17 -9.08 3.53 37.08
CA VAL A 17 -10.29 4.32 36.87
C VAL A 17 -10.20 4.88 35.45
N SER A 18 -10.76 4.14 34.50
CA SER A 18 -11.10 4.73 33.20
C SER A 18 -12.20 5.77 33.42
N LEU A 19 -11.93 6.97 32.92
CA LEU A 19 -12.88 8.07 32.80
C LEU A 19 -14.20 7.58 32.21
N LEU A 20 -15.24 7.57 33.03
CA LEU A 20 -16.63 7.53 32.58
C LEU A 20 -16.94 8.88 31.92
N VAL A 21 -16.68 8.95 30.61
CA VAL A 21 -17.34 9.93 29.75
C VAL A 21 -18.80 9.50 29.67
N PHE A 22 -19.68 10.26 30.33
CA PHE A 22 -21.11 10.20 30.11
C PHE A 22 -21.38 10.46 28.63
N ASN A 23 -21.82 9.43 27.91
CA ASN A 23 -22.31 9.53 26.53
C ASN A 23 -23.85 9.59 26.61
N PRO A 24 -24.50 10.76 26.51
CA PRO A 24 -25.94 10.83 26.54
C PRO A 24 -26.43 10.60 25.11
N PHE A 25 -26.60 9.35 24.66
CA PHE A 25 -27.43 8.94 23.52
C PHE A 25 -27.18 7.44 23.28
N LYS A 26 -27.78 6.58 24.11
CA LYS A 26 -27.99 5.17 23.76
C LYS A 26 -29.51 5.02 23.55
N GLN A 27 -29.97 5.32 22.34
CA GLN A 27 -31.30 4.89 21.90
C GLN A 27 -31.28 3.36 21.81
N GLU A 28 -32.22 2.69 22.46
CA GLU A 28 -32.40 1.25 22.34
C GLU A 28 -32.87 0.92 20.93
N ARG A 29 -32.01 0.22 20.17
CA ARG A 29 -32.27 -0.20 18.80
C ARG A 29 -33.02 -1.52 18.82
N ILE A 30 -34.19 -1.58 18.19
CA ILE A 30 -35.00 -2.81 18.12
C ILE A 30 -34.98 -3.32 16.68
N LYS A 31 -34.31 -4.46 16.45
CA LYS A 31 -34.40 -5.18 15.18
C LYS A 31 -35.73 -5.90 15.08
N VAL A 32 -36.55 -5.58 14.09
CA VAL A 32 -37.76 -6.34 13.79
C VAL A 32 -37.36 -7.55 12.94
N LYS A 33 -37.60 -8.77 13.44
CA LYS A 33 -37.44 -9.99 12.66
C LYS A 33 -38.67 -10.17 11.75
N GLY A 34 -38.47 -10.17 10.43
CA GLY A 34 -39.53 -10.57 9.50
C GLY A 34 -39.59 -9.85 8.14
N ALA A 35 -38.47 -9.38 7.60
CA ALA A 35 -38.28 -9.07 6.18
C ALA A 35 -36.76 -9.14 5.93
N ASP A 36 -36.33 -9.63 4.77
CA ASP A 36 -34.91 -9.83 4.42
C ASP A 36 -34.13 -8.52 4.19
N TYR A 37 -34.53 -7.42 4.83
CA TYR A 37 -33.92 -6.10 4.67
C TYR A 37 -33.78 -5.37 6.01
N GLU A 38 -32.64 -4.70 6.18
CA GLU A 38 -32.17 -4.02 7.39
C GLU A 38 -32.98 -2.76 7.77
N THR A 39 -34.29 -2.85 7.98
CA THR A 39 -35.03 -1.75 8.62
C THR A 39 -34.76 -1.76 10.12
N GLU A 40 -34.08 -0.73 10.63
CA GLU A 40 -33.89 -0.51 12.07
C GLU A 40 -34.95 0.46 12.58
N VAL A 41 -35.76 0.07 13.57
CA VAL A 41 -36.67 1.02 14.24
C VAL A 41 -35.88 1.80 15.29
N VAL A 42 -35.72 3.10 15.04
CA VAL A 42 -34.97 4.04 15.91
C VAL A 42 -35.85 4.54 17.05
N LYS A 43 -37.13 4.79 16.77
CA LYS A 43 -38.11 5.27 17.74
C LYS A 43 -39.49 4.73 17.36
N ARG A 44 -40.25 4.23 18.34
CA ARG A 44 -41.63 3.81 18.13
C ARG A 44 -42.57 5.01 18.05
N GLY A 45 -43.51 4.96 17.11
CA GLY A 45 -44.60 5.93 16.95
C GLY A 45 -45.97 5.33 17.28
N ASP A 46 -47.02 5.99 16.79
CA ASP A 46 -48.42 5.59 16.91
C ASP A 46 -48.79 4.46 15.93
N PHE A 47 -48.10 4.33 14.81
CA PHE A 47 -48.34 3.30 13.78
C PHE A 47 -47.03 2.85 13.11
N ARG A 48 -47.02 1.67 12.47
CA ARG A 48 -45.80 1.08 11.89
C ARG A 48 -45.38 1.80 10.60
N LEU A 49 -44.07 1.86 10.37
CA LEU A 49 -43.43 2.18 9.09
C LEU A 49 -42.34 1.13 8.82
N THR A 50 -42.14 0.78 7.56
CA THR A 50 -41.01 -0.04 7.08
C THR A 50 -40.29 0.63 5.92
N ALA A 51 -38.97 0.41 5.82
CA ALA A 51 -38.13 0.99 4.78
C ALA A 51 -37.19 -0.07 4.18
N GLU A 52 -37.30 -0.29 2.89
CA GLU A 52 -36.57 -1.32 2.14
C GLU A 52 -35.72 -0.70 1.03
N ASN A 53 -34.40 -0.93 1.07
CA ASN A 53 -33.49 -0.51 0.01
C ASN A 53 -33.76 -1.33 -1.28
N LYS A 54 -33.90 -0.66 -2.43
CA LYS A 54 -34.18 -1.29 -3.72
C LYS A 54 -33.35 -0.68 -4.85
N TRP A 55 -33.12 -1.46 -5.90
CA TRP A 55 -32.45 -1.01 -7.11
C TRP A 55 -33.46 -0.81 -8.25
N ASP A 56 -33.42 0.37 -8.87
CA ASP A 56 -34.11 0.68 -10.11
C ASP A 56 -33.21 0.27 -11.30
N LEU A 57 -33.68 -0.71 -12.06
CA LEU A 57 -32.97 -1.24 -13.22
C LEU A 57 -32.91 -0.27 -14.41
N GLU A 58 -33.96 0.49 -14.64
CA GLU A 58 -34.09 1.35 -15.81
C GLU A 58 -33.25 2.61 -15.63
N ASN A 59 -33.31 3.21 -14.43
CA ASN A 59 -32.57 4.42 -14.11
C ASN A 59 -31.20 4.16 -13.47
N GLU A 60 -30.83 2.89 -13.28
CA GLU A 60 -29.57 2.44 -12.66
C GLU A 60 -29.24 3.18 -11.36
N ARG A 61 -30.20 3.24 -10.44
CA ARG A 61 -30.07 3.96 -9.18
C ARG A 61 -30.79 3.27 -8.03
N ILE A 62 -30.44 3.66 -6.81
CA ILE A 62 -31.13 3.20 -5.61
C ILE A 62 -32.39 4.02 -5.35
N TYR A 63 -33.39 3.39 -4.78
CA TYR A 63 -34.50 4.04 -4.09
C TYR A 63 -34.86 3.27 -2.81
N VAL A 64 -35.65 3.87 -1.93
CA VAL A 64 -36.17 3.21 -0.74
C VAL A 64 -37.68 3.04 -0.85
N SER A 65 -38.16 1.80 -0.75
CA SER A 65 -39.59 1.50 -0.69
C SER A 65 -40.10 1.66 0.75
N LEU A 66 -41.15 2.44 0.92
CA LEU A 66 -41.77 2.76 2.20
C LEU A 66 -43.20 2.22 2.23
N GLU A 67 -43.57 1.61 3.35
CA GLU A 67 -44.93 1.12 3.62
C GLU A 67 -45.27 1.42 5.08
N TRP A 68 -46.47 1.94 5.34
CA TRP A 68 -46.95 2.25 6.69
C TRP A 68 -48.37 1.74 6.91
N ASP A 69 -48.76 1.61 8.18
CA ASP A 69 -50.12 1.16 8.50
C ASP A 69 -51.14 2.28 8.22
N GLU A 70 -52.34 1.89 7.82
CA GLU A 70 -53.45 2.82 7.62
C GLU A 70 -53.89 3.46 8.95
N VAL A 71 -54.15 4.76 8.91
CA VAL A 71 -54.64 5.56 10.03
C VAL A 71 -56.14 5.84 9.82
N ASP A 72 -56.94 5.42 10.79
CA ASP A 72 -58.37 5.73 10.84
C ASP A 72 -58.62 7.24 10.98
N GLU A 73 -59.74 7.73 10.42
CA GLU A 73 -60.18 9.13 10.53
C GLU A 73 -59.15 10.16 10.02
N LEU A 74 -58.38 9.79 8.99
CA LEU A 74 -57.41 10.66 8.34
C LEU A 74 -58.09 11.92 7.77
N LEU A 75 -57.54 13.09 8.10
CA LEU A 75 -57.94 14.36 7.54
C LEU A 75 -57.54 14.48 6.07
N HIS A 76 -58.13 15.47 5.38
CA HIS A 76 -57.85 15.74 3.97
C HIS A 76 -56.41 16.24 3.71
N SER A 77 -55.62 16.49 4.76
CA SER A 77 -54.17 16.74 4.71
C SER A 77 -53.35 15.49 4.39
N GLY A 78 -53.92 14.30 4.54
CA GLY A 78 -53.30 13.04 4.14
C GLY A 78 -52.05 12.69 4.95
N TYR A 79 -51.19 11.87 4.33
CA TYR A 79 -49.89 11.49 4.87
C TYR A 79 -48.79 12.38 4.31
N GLN A 80 -47.84 12.78 5.17
CA GLN A 80 -46.61 13.47 4.79
C GLN A 80 -45.40 12.65 5.24
N VAL A 81 -44.49 12.36 4.33
CA VAL A 81 -43.28 11.60 4.64
C VAL A 81 -42.12 12.54 4.84
N TYR A 82 -41.46 12.41 5.98
CA TYR A 82 -40.26 13.16 6.34
C TYR A 82 -39.04 12.24 6.22
N GLN A 83 -37.99 12.75 5.60
CA GLN A 83 -36.69 12.09 5.45
C GLN A 83 -35.62 12.92 6.17
N SER A 84 -34.67 12.23 6.79
CA SER A 84 -33.43 12.80 7.31
C SER A 84 -32.24 12.02 6.75
N ASP A 85 -31.20 12.74 6.30
CA ASP A 85 -29.92 12.19 5.86
C ASP A 85 -28.77 12.50 6.84
N ASP A 86 -29.11 13.05 8.02
CA ASP A 86 -28.19 13.47 9.09
C ASP A 86 -28.59 12.89 10.46
N LEU A 87 -29.15 11.68 10.42
CA LEU A 87 -29.53 10.87 11.59
C LEU A 87 -30.55 11.56 12.51
N GLY A 88 -31.48 12.30 11.91
CA GLY A 88 -32.63 12.92 12.56
C GLY A 88 -32.38 14.33 13.07
N SER A 89 -31.25 14.96 12.68
CA SER A 89 -30.92 16.33 13.09
C SER A 89 -31.74 17.35 12.31
N THR A 90 -31.97 17.09 11.02
CA THR A 90 -32.86 17.85 10.15
C THR A 90 -33.82 16.91 9.40
N TRP A 91 -35.03 17.41 9.14
CA TRP A 91 -36.10 16.65 8.50
C TRP A 91 -36.68 17.44 7.33
N ASN A 92 -36.76 16.79 6.17
CA ASN A 92 -37.29 17.37 4.95
C ASN A 92 -38.45 16.52 4.44
N ILE A 93 -39.53 17.16 4.02
CA ILE A 93 -40.68 16.46 3.44
C ILE A 93 -40.30 15.94 2.04
N ARG A 94 -40.75 14.74 1.71
CA ARG A 94 -40.57 14.11 0.40
C ARG A 94 -41.92 13.81 -0.24
N SER A 95 -42.02 14.09 -1.54
CA SER A 95 -43.13 13.59 -2.37
C SER A 95 -43.11 12.06 -2.35
N MET A 96 -44.28 11.42 -2.23
CA MET A 96 -44.44 9.97 -2.38
C MET A 96 -45.20 9.60 -3.65
N ASN A 97 -45.39 10.58 -4.52
CA ASN A 97 -46.19 10.43 -5.73
C ASN A 97 -45.42 9.81 -6.89
N PHE A 98 -44.18 9.34 -6.70
CA PHE A 98 -43.34 8.72 -7.72
C PHE A 98 -44.08 7.71 -8.60
N ASP A 99 -43.91 7.88 -9.93
CA ASP A 99 -44.58 7.17 -11.02
C ASP A 99 -46.13 7.32 -11.05
N LYS A 100 -46.69 8.21 -10.23
CA LYS A 100 -48.11 8.59 -10.22
C LYS A 100 -48.28 9.98 -10.81
N ALA A 101 -49.46 10.20 -11.40
CA ALA A 101 -49.83 11.50 -11.92
C ALA A 101 -50.18 12.49 -10.79
N VAL A 102 -49.56 13.67 -10.83
CA VAL A 102 -49.81 14.79 -9.93
C VAL A 102 -50.90 15.68 -10.52
N LYS A 103 -51.93 16.02 -9.73
CA LYS A 103 -53.03 16.90 -10.15
C LYS A 103 -52.68 18.36 -9.88
N VAL A 104 -52.78 19.20 -10.90
CA VAL A 104 -52.36 20.61 -10.86
C VAL A 104 -53.51 21.54 -11.24
N LEU A 105 -53.73 22.58 -10.43
CA LEU A 105 -54.54 23.73 -10.84
C LEU A 105 -53.61 24.82 -11.37
N ASN A 106 -53.64 25.06 -12.68
CA ASN A 106 -52.94 26.16 -13.33
C ASN A 106 -53.78 27.43 -13.24
N ILE A 107 -53.39 28.37 -12.39
CA ILE A 107 -54.07 29.65 -12.19
C ILE A 107 -53.34 30.71 -13.02
N TYR A 108 -53.82 30.92 -14.24
CA TYR A 108 -53.19 31.80 -15.21
C TYR A 108 -53.84 33.20 -15.20
N PRO A 109 -53.08 34.28 -15.43
CA PRO A 109 -53.66 35.61 -15.51
C PRO A 109 -54.60 35.72 -16.72
N ASP A 110 -55.67 36.51 -16.66
CA ASP A 110 -56.79 36.55 -17.64
C ASP A 110 -56.40 37.06 -19.06
N VAL A 111 -55.45 36.39 -19.71
CA VAL A 111 -54.97 36.59 -21.07
C VAL A 111 -54.80 35.22 -21.71
N GLY A 112 -55.39 34.99 -22.89
CA GLY A 112 -55.44 33.64 -23.48
C GLY A 112 -54.06 33.01 -23.71
N GLY A 113 -53.05 33.82 -24.01
CA GLY A 113 -51.68 33.37 -24.25
C GLY A 113 -50.95 32.83 -23.01
N SER A 114 -51.40 33.12 -21.80
CA SER A 114 -50.76 32.65 -20.56
C SER A 114 -51.23 31.26 -20.12
N ASN A 115 -52.32 30.74 -20.69
CA ASN A 115 -52.79 29.39 -20.41
C ASN A 115 -52.01 28.34 -21.21
N THR A 116 -50.72 28.19 -20.88
CA THR A 116 -49.80 27.33 -21.63
C THR A 116 -49.46 26.03 -20.91
N LEU A 117 -49.52 26.00 -19.58
CA LEU A 117 -49.04 24.87 -18.77
C LEU A 117 -49.67 23.54 -19.20
N LYS A 118 -50.99 23.51 -19.40
CA LYS A 118 -51.67 22.28 -19.84
C LYS A 118 -51.10 21.75 -21.15
N ARG A 119 -50.96 22.62 -22.16
CA ARG A 119 -50.39 22.23 -23.46
C ARG A 119 -48.96 21.71 -23.34
N TRP A 120 -48.16 22.27 -22.42
CA TRP A 120 -46.80 21.80 -22.17
C TRP A 120 -46.79 20.43 -21.49
N MET A 121 -47.65 20.19 -20.50
CA MET A 121 -47.71 18.93 -19.78
C MET A 121 -48.39 17.80 -20.59
N ASP A 122 -49.30 18.13 -21.51
CA ASP A 122 -49.92 17.16 -22.43
C ASP A 122 -48.92 16.63 -23.49
N ASP A 123 -47.77 17.31 -23.70
CA ASP A 123 -46.69 16.78 -24.54
C ASP A 123 -46.00 15.61 -23.84
N ALA A 124 -46.12 14.41 -24.41
CA ALA A 124 -45.58 13.19 -23.83
C ALA A 124 -44.05 13.23 -23.60
N SER A 125 -43.29 14.04 -24.35
CA SER A 125 -41.85 14.21 -24.15
C SER A 125 -41.48 15.18 -23.02
N ILE A 126 -42.47 15.89 -22.47
CA ILE A 126 -42.34 16.88 -21.41
C ILE A 126 -43.10 16.43 -20.16
N GLY A 127 -44.42 16.25 -20.21
CA GLY A 127 -45.18 15.89 -19.02
C GLY A 127 -45.08 14.42 -18.61
N LEU A 128 -44.60 13.54 -19.51
CA LEU A 128 -44.43 12.09 -19.29
C LEU A 128 -45.70 11.37 -18.80
N GLY A 129 -46.89 11.99 -18.90
CA GLY A 129 -48.12 11.49 -18.28
C GLY A 129 -48.17 11.61 -16.75
N LEU A 130 -47.21 12.33 -16.15
CA LEU A 130 -47.05 12.48 -14.70
C LEU A 130 -47.66 13.76 -14.13
N VAL A 131 -48.14 14.67 -14.97
CA VAL A 131 -48.73 15.95 -14.54
C VAL A 131 -50.06 16.17 -15.26
N ASP A 132 -51.16 16.14 -14.51
CA ASP A 132 -52.51 16.43 -15.01
C ASP A 132 -52.91 17.87 -14.65
N VAL A 133 -53.14 18.70 -15.66
CA VAL A 133 -53.36 20.14 -15.49
C VAL A 133 -54.81 20.52 -15.76
N THR A 134 -55.46 21.13 -14.77
CA THR A 134 -56.71 21.85 -14.92
C THR A 134 -56.45 23.36 -14.96
N PRO A 135 -56.77 24.06 -16.07
CA PRO A 135 -56.58 25.50 -16.16
C PRO A 135 -57.75 26.29 -15.55
N MET A 136 -57.45 27.39 -14.87
CA MET A 136 -58.42 28.35 -14.33
C MET A 136 -57.87 29.77 -14.44
N SER A 137 -58.68 30.74 -14.84
CA SER A 137 -58.22 32.13 -14.86
C SER A 137 -58.13 32.70 -13.44
N LEU A 138 -57.18 33.61 -13.20
CA LEU A 138 -56.99 34.22 -11.88
C LEU A 138 -58.27 34.95 -11.41
N SER A 139 -59.01 35.60 -12.29
CA SER A 139 -60.29 36.23 -11.91
C SER A 139 -61.34 35.19 -11.47
N ALA A 140 -61.40 34.03 -12.11
CA ALA A 140 -62.31 32.95 -11.71
C ALA A 140 -61.91 32.35 -10.35
N TYR A 141 -60.61 32.14 -10.12
CA TYR A 141 -60.09 31.70 -8.83
C TYR A 141 -60.41 32.70 -7.72
N ASN A 142 -60.10 33.98 -7.93
CA ASN A 142 -60.37 35.05 -6.97
C ASN A 142 -61.87 35.21 -6.66
N ALA A 143 -62.75 34.88 -7.60
CA ALA A 143 -64.19 34.96 -7.38
C ALA A 143 -64.69 33.89 -6.39
N ASN A 144 -64.19 32.65 -6.48
CA ASN A 144 -64.66 31.53 -5.66
C ASN A 144 -63.53 30.54 -5.30
N PRO A 145 -62.51 30.95 -4.54
CA PRO A 145 -61.29 30.17 -4.37
C PRO A 145 -61.51 28.85 -3.62
N GLN A 146 -62.40 28.83 -2.61
CA GLN A 146 -62.71 27.60 -1.87
C GLN A 146 -63.30 26.51 -2.79
N THR A 147 -64.31 26.85 -3.60
CA THR A 147 -64.92 25.90 -4.55
C THR A 147 -63.98 25.55 -5.70
N ALA A 148 -63.00 26.41 -6.00
CA ALA A 148 -61.97 26.09 -6.97
C ALA A 148 -61.09 24.96 -6.45
N LEU A 149 -60.73 24.97 -5.16
CA LEU A 149 -59.80 24.02 -4.55
C LEU A 149 -60.45 22.72 -4.05
N MET A 150 -61.69 22.78 -3.58
CA MET A 150 -62.36 21.64 -2.94
C MET A 150 -63.50 21.05 -3.78
N ASP A 151 -63.82 19.78 -3.55
CA ASP A 151 -65.05 19.12 -4.01
C ASP A 151 -66.24 19.42 -3.06
N GLN A 152 -67.38 18.73 -3.25
CA GLN A 152 -68.59 18.97 -2.44
C GLN A 152 -68.47 18.37 -1.02
N GLU A 153 -67.59 17.38 -0.88
CA GLU A 153 -67.28 16.66 0.34
C GLU A 153 -66.21 17.38 1.19
N GLY A 154 -65.57 18.42 0.62
CA GLY A 154 -64.55 19.23 1.28
C GLY A 154 -63.11 18.72 1.09
N ASN A 155 -62.89 17.75 0.20
CA ASN A 155 -61.55 17.27 -0.14
C ASN A 155 -60.90 18.19 -1.17
N TYR A 156 -59.59 18.36 -1.05
CA TYR A 156 -58.81 19.06 -2.05
C TYR A 156 -58.70 18.24 -3.35
N LYS A 157 -58.95 18.90 -4.49
CA LYS A 157 -58.93 18.28 -5.82
C LYS A 157 -57.54 18.17 -6.44
N TYR A 158 -56.60 18.98 -5.96
CA TYR A 158 -55.29 19.18 -6.57
C TYR A 158 -54.17 18.99 -5.55
N ASP A 159 -53.02 18.58 -6.03
CA ASP A 159 -51.79 18.40 -5.26
C ASP A 159 -50.93 19.65 -5.30
N VAL A 160 -50.95 20.38 -6.43
CA VAL A 160 -50.15 21.59 -6.61
C VAL A 160 -50.97 22.71 -7.25
N LEU A 161 -50.81 23.93 -6.75
CA LEU A 161 -51.25 25.15 -7.41
C LEU A 161 -50.08 25.78 -8.15
N VAL A 162 -50.27 26.16 -9.40
CA VAL A 162 -49.28 26.90 -10.16
C VAL A 162 -49.86 28.27 -10.49
N PHE A 163 -49.22 29.32 -10.00
CA PHE A 163 -49.60 30.70 -10.26
C PHE A 163 -48.66 31.34 -11.25
N GLY A 164 -49.20 31.88 -12.34
CA GLY A 164 -48.39 32.65 -13.28
C GLY A 164 -47.49 31.79 -14.17
N SER A 165 -47.25 32.33 -15.35
CA SER A 165 -46.28 31.86 -16.36
C SER A 165 -46.29 32.89 -17.49
N TRP A 166 -46.39 34.18 -17.12
CA TRP A 166 -46.60 35.30 -18.04
C TRP A 166 -45.92 36.56 -17.49
N ASP A 167 -45.48 37.44 -18.38
CA ASP A 167 -44.78 38.67 -18.02
C ASP A 167 -45.62 39.56 -17.08
N ASN A 168 -45.00 40.03 -15.99
CA ASN A 168 -45.65 40.78 -14.90
C ASN A 168 -46.92 40.10 -14.33
N ASN A 169 -47.11 38.80 -14.53
CA ASN A 169 -48.39 38.10 -14.33
C ASN A 169 -49.60 38.89 -14.90
N ASN A 170 -49.41 39.59 -16.03
CA ASN A 170 -50.37 40.52 -16.64
C ASN A 170 -50.88 41.64 -15.71
N GLY A 171 -50.07 42.05 -14.72
CA GLY A 171 -50.45 43.03 -13.69
C GLY A 171 -51.57 42.54 -12.76
N LYS A 172 -51.78 41.23 -12.65
CA LYS A 172 -52.83 40.63 -11.82
C LYS A 172 -52.26 40.12 -10.50
N ASP A 173 -53.00 40.38 -9.43
CA ASP A 173 -52.72 39.89 -8.07
C ASP A 173 -53.86 38.98 -7.59
N LEU A 174 -53.59 38.19 -6.56
CA LEU A 174 -54.63 37.57 -5.74
C LEU A 174 -55.50 38.67 -5.09
N ASN A 175 -56.74 38.33 -4.76
CA ASN A 175 -57.50 39.10 -3.77
C ASN A 175 -57.35 38.47 -2.38
N GLU A 176 -57.94 39.09 -1.36
CA GLU A 176 -57.83 38.62 0.02
C GLU A 176 -58.38 37.19 0.21
N ALA A 177 -59.51 36.86 -0.43
CA ALA A 177 -60.08 35.52 -0.35
C ALA A 177 -59.18 34.46 -1.00
N GLY A 178 -58.64 34.76 -2.19
CA GLY A 178 -57.70 33.89 -2.90
C GLY A 178 -56.43 33.67 -2.10
N ARG A 179 -55.89 34.72 -1.47
CA ARG A 179 -54.73 34.65 -0.58
C ARG A 179 -54.98 33.74 0.62
N ILE A 180 -56.13 33.89 1.30
CA ILE A 180 -56.49 33.08 2.47
C ILE A 180 -56.62 31.60 2.10
N GLU A 181 -57.33 31.28 1.03
CA GLU A 181 -57.54 29.88 0.63
C GLU A 181 -56.26 29.23 0.06
N THR A 182 -55.42 29.98 -0.67
CA THR A 182 -54.08 29.51 -1.06
C THR A 182 -53.23 29.20 0.17
N LYS A 183 -53.31 30.03 1.22
CA LYS A 183 -52.59 29.77 2.47
C LYS A 183 -53.09 28.48 3.15
N LYS A 184 -54.41 28.27 3.24
CA LYS A 184 -54.96 27.03 3.82
C LYS A 184 -54.52 25.79 3.05
N PHE A 185 -54.49 25.87 1.71
CA PHE A 185 -54.00 24.79 0.86
C PHE A 185 -52.53 24.46 1.14
N MET A 186 -51.70 25.49 1.29
CA MET A 186 -50.28 25.35 1.64
C MET A 186 -50.07 24.84 3.07
N ASP A 187 -50.88 25.27 4.04
CA ASP A 187 -50.77 24.86 5.45
C ASP A 187 -51.02 23.36 5.66
N VAL A 188 -51.81 22.72 4.79
CA VAL A 188 -52.03 21.25 4.80
C VAL A 188 -50.96 20.47 4.01
N GLY A 189 -49.84 21.11 3.68
CA GLY A 189 -48.69 20.47 3.03
C GLY A 189 -48.78 20.34 1.51
N ARG A 190 -49.84 20.85 0.86
CA ARG A 190 -49.99 20.77 -0.60
C ARG A 190 -49.19 21.85 -1.32
N GLY A 191 -48.73 21.55 -2.53
CA GLY A 191 -47.71 22.33 -3.22
C GLY A 191 -48.21 23.68 -3.76
N VAL A 192 -47.40 24.73 -3.67
CA VAL A 192 -47.67 26.00 -4.36
C VAL A 192 -46.43 26.48 -5.10
N LEU A 193 -46.54 26.62 -6.41
CA LEU A 193 -45.50 27.18 -7.27
C LEU A 193 -45.90 28.57 -7.74
N PHE A 194 -45.14 29.56 -7.31
CA PHE A 194 -45.25 30.94 -7.77
C PHE A 194 -44.35 31.14 -9.00
N GLY A 195 -44.94 31.65 -10.08
CA GLY A 195 -44.28 31.93 -11.34
C GLY A 195 -43.76 33.37 -11.43
N HIS A 196 -43.36 33.74 -12.64
CA HIS A 196 -42.71 35.02 -12.90
C HIS A 196 -43.54 36.25 -12.46
N ASP A 197 -42.87 37.20 -11.80
CA ASP A 197 -43.42 38.47 -11.31
C ASP A 197 -44.69 38.36 -10.44
N THR A 198 -44.88 37.22 -9.76
CA THR A 198 -46.00 37.05 -8.81
C THR A 198 -45.64 37.62 -7.44
N VAL A 199 -44.62 37.08 -6.76
CA VAL A 199 -44.21 37.46 -5.39
C VAL A 199 -43.25 38.64 -5.41
N TRP A 200 -43.77 39.87 -5.50
CA TRP A 200 -42.97 41.09 -5.43
C TRP A 200 -43.74 42.23 -4.78
N ALA A 201 -43.05 43.31 -4.39
CA ALA A 201 -43.62 44.38 -3.59
C ALA A 201 -44.87 45.09 -4.19
N GLY A 202 -45.07 45.01 -5.52
CA GLY A 202 -46.23 45.58 -6.20
C GLY A 202 -47.51 44.74 -6.15
N ASN A 203 -47.41 43.44 -5.81
CA ASN A 203 -48.54 42.52 -5.70
C ASN A 203 -48.76 42.16 -4.22
N PRO A 204 -49.43 42.99 -3.41
CA PRO A 204 -49.48 42.83 -1.95
C PRO A 204 -49.98 41.45 -1.49
N ASN A 205 -50.93 40.83 -2.21
CA ASN A 205 -51.49 39.54 -1.79
C ASN A 205 -50.52 38.38 -2.10
N PHE A 206 -49.93 38.34 -3.30
CA PHE A 206 -48.84 37.39 -3.57
C PHE A 206 -47.61 37.64 -2.70
N ASN A 207 -47.23 38.90 -2.47
CA ASN A 207 -46.06 39.26 -1.68
C ASN A 207 -46.17 38.84 -0.22
N SER A 208 -47.38 38.60 0.29
CA SER A 208 -47.59 38.04 1.62
C SER A 208 -46.96 36.65 1.82
N PHE A 209 -46.65 35.93 0.73
CA PHE A 209 -46.02 34.61 0.78
C PHE A 209 -44.48 34.65 0.82
N LYS A 210 -43.85 35.83 0.76
CA LYS A 210 -42.38 35.98 0.69
C LYS A 210 -41.64 35.31 1.87
N ASP A 211 -42.21 35.38 3.08
CA ASP A 211 -41.56 34.84 4.28
C ASP A 211 -41.61 33.31 4.28
N TYR A 212 -42.67 32.72 3.70
CA TYR A 212 -42.80 31.29 3.45
C TYR A 212 -41.86 30.78 2.36
N LEU A 213 -41.42 31.65 1.44
CA LEU A 213 -40.34 31.36 0.49
C LEU A 213 -38.96 31.65 1.07
N GLY A 214 -38.86 32.25 2.27
CA GLY A 214 -37.59 32.68 2.84
C GLY A 214 -36.90 33.78 2.04
N ILE A 215 -37.65 34.70 1.44
CA ILE A 215 -37.10 35.81 0.64
C ILE A 215 -37.46 37.18 1.21
N THR A 216 -36.60 38.15 0.93
CA THR A 216 -36.88 39.57 1.16
C THR A 216 -37.20 40.25 -0.16
N THR A 217 -38.27 41.04 -0.20
CA THR A 217 -38.69 41.77 -1.40
C THR A 217 -38.47 43.27 -1.23
N PHE A 218 -37.97 43.94 -2.26
CA PHE A 218 -37.88 45.40 -2.33
C PHE A 218 -38.76 45.96 -3.46
N SER A 219 -39.03 47.25 -3.43
CA SER A 219 -39.66 47.92 -4.57
C SER A 219 -38.67 47.98 -5.75
N LEU A 220 -39.19 47.83 -6.96
CA LEU A 220 -38.41 47.99 -8.19
C LEU A 220 -37.79 49.40 -8.28
N GLY A 221 -36.64 49.51 -8.94
CA GLY A 221 -35.89 50.76 -9.10
C GLY A 221 -34.85 51.03 -8.02
N ASN A 222 -34.18 52.17 -8.15
CA ASN A 222 -32.87 52.43 -7.55
C ASN A 222 -32.93 53.15 -6.18
N HIS A 223 -34.13 53.33 -5.60
CA HIS A 223 -34.33 54.30 -4.51
C HIS A 223 -34.85 53.70 -3.19
N ASN A 224 -35.35 52.45 -3.21
CA ASN A 224 -36.04 51.83 -2.06
C ASN A 224 -35.40 50.48 -1.68
N ASN A 225 -34.07 50.42 -1.60
CA ASN A 225 -33.33 49.27 -1.09
C ASN A 225 -31.98 49.70 -0.47
N PRO A 226 -31.35 48.87 0.38
CA PRO A 226 -30.11 49.21 1.11
C PRO A 226 -28.93 49.61 0.21
N TRP A 227 -28.92 49.17 -1.04
CA TRP A 227 -27.81 49.40 -1.97
C TRP A 227 -28.05 50.58 -2.92
N GLY A 228 -29.27 51.11 -3.01
CA GLY A 228 -29.62 52.15 -3.98
C GLY A 228 -29.40 51.72 -5.44
N LYS A 229 -29.63 50.43 -5.74
CA LYS A 229 -29.40 49.82 -7.06
C LYS A 229 -30.68 49.20 -7.63
N GLU A 230 -30.73 49.05 -8.95
CA GLU A 230 -31.71 48.16 -9.60
C GLU A 230 -31.35 46.71 -9.21
N LEU A 231 -32.29 45.96 -8.65
CA LEU A 231 -32.07 44.63 -8.11
C LEU A 231 -32.55 43.51 -9.06
N ARG A 232 -33.17 43.87 -10.19
CA ARG A 232 -33.69 42.94 -11.17
C ARG A 232 -32.56 42.21 -11.92
N MET A 233 -32.27 40.97 -11.52
CA MET A 233 -31.22 40.15 -12.13
C MET A 233 -31.81 39.11 -13.07
N GLY A 234 -31.32 39.07 -14.31
CA GLY A 234 -31.86 38.20 -15.34
C GLY A 234 -30.90 37.94 -16.48
N SER A 235 -31.16 36.89 -17.24
CA SER A 235 -30.36 36.45 -18.40
C SER A 235 -31.20 35.53 -19.29
N THR A 236 -30.66 35.16 -20.45
CA THR A 236 -31.16 34.08 -21.32
C THR A 236 -30.53 32.73 -20.99
N GLN A 237 -29.68 32.65 -19.96
CA GLN A 237 -29.05 31.42 -19.53
C GLN A 237 -29.12 31.26 -18.02
N VAL A 238 -29.36 30.03 -17.59
CA VAL A 238 -29.33 29.62 -16.19
C VAL A 238 -28.44 28.41 -16.02
N ARG A 239 -27.87 28.26 -14.83
CA ARG A 239 -27.07 27.11 -14.45
C ARG A 239 -27.69 26.41 -13.25
N VAL A 240 -27.71 25.09 -13.30
CA VAL A 240 -28.00 24.25 -12.14
C VAL A 240 -26.88 24.43 -11.11
N VAL A 241 -27.21 24.91 -9.91
CA VAL A 241 -26.26 25.11 -8.80
C VAL A 241 -26.46 24.12 -7.66
N ASN A 242 -27.57 23.39 -7.69
CA ASN A 242 -27.84 22.27 -6.80
C ASN A 242 -28.24 21.06 -7.63
N ASN A 243 -27.40 20.02 -7.65
CA ASN A 243 -27.61 18.78 -8.41
C ASN A 243 -28.50 17.77 -7.68
N GLY A 244 -29.13 18.18 -6.57
CA GLY A 244 -30.02 17.34 -5.79
C GLY A 244 -31.26 16.87 -6.56
N TYR A 245 -32.08 16.09 -5.88
CA TYR A 245 -33.13 15.28 -6.49
C TYR A 245 -34.12 16.03 -7.40
N LEU A 246 -34.44 17.29 -7.12
CA LEU A 246 -35.32 18.09 -7.99
C LEU A 246 -34.77 18.17 -9.42
N MET A 247 -33.47 18.10 -9.63
CA MET A 247 -32.87 18.09 -10.97
C MET A 247 -32.77 16.69 -11.61
N LYS A 248 -33.24 15.64 -10.92
CA LYS A 248 -33.02 14.23 -11.31
C LYS A 248 -34.30 13.46 -11.60
N TYR A 249 -35.46 14.03 -11.31
CA TYR A 249 -36.74 13.38 -11.59
C TYR A 249 -37.90 14.40 -11.70
N PRO A 250 -38.88 14.17 -12.59
CA PRO A 250 -38.95 13.08 -13.57
C PRO A 250 -37.96 13.18 -14.72
N HIS A 251 -37.53 14.38 -15.08
CA HIS A 251 -36.46 14.57 -16.06
C HIS A 251 -35.12 14.62 -15.37
N GLU A 252 -34.21 13.77 -15.80
CA GLU A 252 -32.84 13.84 -15.34
C GLU A 252 -32.06 14.92 -16.11
N LEU A 253 -31.42 15.82 -15.37
CA LEU A 253 -30.51 16.84 -15.91
C LEU A 253 -29.06 16.51 -15.57
N ALA A 254 -28.15 16.79 -16.51
CA ALA A 254 -26.71 16.67 -16.28
C ALA A 254 -26.25 17.59 -15.13
N ASN A 255 -25.17 17.19 -14.45
CA ASN A 255 -24.67 17.92 -13.29
C ASN A 255 -24.14 19.30 -13.71
N SER A 256 -24.58 20.34 -12.99
CA SER A 256 -24.16 21.73 -13.21
C SER A 256 -24.43 22.24 -14.63
N VAL A 257 -25.39 21.63 -15.33
CA VAL A 257 -25.72 21.95 -16.73
C VAL A 257 -26.14 23.40 -16.87
N THR A 258 -25.73 24.02 -17.98
CA THR A 258 -26.21 25.34 -18.40
C THR A 258 -27.36 25.16 -19.38
N LEU A 259 -28.48 25.79 -19.10
CA LEU A 259 -29.71 25.68 -19.87
C LEU A 259 -30.02 27.01 -20.55
N ASN A 260 -30.52 26.92 -21.77
CA ASN A 260 -30.97 28.09 -22.51
C ASN A 260 -32.45 28.33 -22.19
N ILE A 261 -32.73 29.55 -21.77
CA ILE A 261 -34.07 30.01 -21.46
C ILE A 261 -34.35 31.26 -22.28
N PRO A 262 -35.63 31.60 -22.53
CA PRO A 262 -35.96 32.96 -22.89
C PRO A 262 -35.46 33.91 -21.80
N TYR A 263 -35.24 35.18 -22.15
CA TYR A 263 -34.84 36.15 -21.14
C TYR A 263 -35.88 36.17 -20.02
N ALA A 264 -35.42 36.04 -18.78
CA ALA A 264 -36.22 36.14 -17.56
C ALA A 264 -35.39 36.81 -16.47
N HIS A 265 -36.04 37.23 -15.38
CA HIS A 265 -35.38 37.91 -14.28
C HIS A 265 -36.06 37.67 -12.93
N SER A 266 -35.33 37.88 -11.83
CA SER A 266 -35.89 38.02 -10.49
C SER A 266 -36.54 39.40 -10.28
N ALA A 267 -37.57 39.50 -9.45
CA ALA A 267 -38.38 40.71 -9.28
C ALA A 267 -37.95 41.58 -8.06
N ALA A 268 -36.67 41.96 -8.00
CA ALA A 268 -36.07 42.66 -6.84
C ALA A 268 -36.23 41.89 -5.50
N GLN A 269 -36.03 40.57 -5.60
CA GLN A 269 -36.08 39.62 -4.50
C GLN A 269 -34.66 39.28 -4.06
N MET A 270 -34.45 39.11 -2.75
CA MET A 270 -33.19 38.67 -2.15
C MET A 270 -33.42 37.34 -1.43
N THR A 271 -32.51 36.38 -1.59
CA THR A 271 -32.58 35.05 -1.00
C THR A 271 -31.24 34.60 -0.40
N ARG A 272 -31.28 33.91 0.75
CA ARG A 272 -30.12 33.28 1.39
C ARG A 272 -30.21 31.77 1.31
N ALA A 273 -29.04 31.15 1.19
CA ALA A 273 -28.92 29.68 1.16
C ALA A 273 -29.37 28.98 2.46
N VAL A 274 -29.46 29.69 3.59
CA VAL A 274 -29.96 29.13 4.86
C VAL A 274 -31.49 29.22 4.99
N ASP A 275 -32.15 30.04 4.18
CA ASP A 275 -33.57 30.33 4.31
C ASP A 275 -34.43 29.50 3.34
N ASN A 276 -33.85 29.08 2.22
CA ASN A 276 -34.44 28.23 1.19
C ASN A 276 -33.36 27.52 0.35
N THR A 277 -33.78 26.57 -0.47
CA THR A 277 -32.92 25.90 -1.44
C THR A 277 -32.95 26.64 -2.77
N ARG A 278 -31.79 27.11 -3.23
CA ARG A 278 -31.61 27.66 -4.58
C ARG A 278 -31.14 26.56 -5.53
N TRP A 279 -31.88 26.35 -6.61
CA TRP A 279 -31.63 25.28 -7.58
C TRP A 279 -30.94 25.77 -8.85
N LEU A 280 -31.39 26.92 -9.34
CA LEU A 280 -30.86 27.54 -10.56
C LEU A 280 -30.55 29.02 -10.33
N GLU A 281 -29.49 29.50 -10.97
CA GLU A 281 -29.08 30.92 -10.99
C GLU A 281 -28.88 31.40 -12.42
N PHE A 282 -29.03 32.70 -12.68
CA PHE A 282 -28.73 33.30 -13.97
C PHE A 282 -27.21 33.40 -14.20
N LEU A 283 -26.79 33.26 -15.45
CA LEU A 283 -25.41 33.46 -15.90
C LEU A 283 -25.25 34.79 -16.66
N PRO A 284 -24.05 35.40 -16.66
CA PRO A 284 -23.76 36.55 -17.52
C PRO A 284 -23.80 36.17 -19.02
N PRO A 285 -24.03 37.15 -19.93
CA PRO A 285 -24.27 38.56 -19.65
C PRO A 285 -25.64 38.79 -19.02
N PHE A 286 -25.68 39.62 -17.97
CA PHE A 286 -26.92 39.95 -17.28
C PHE A 286 -27.68 41.08 -18.01
N GLY A 287 -29.01 40.97 -18.02
CA GLY A 287 -29.89 41.96 -18.63
C GLY A 287 -30.19 41.71 -20.11
N ILE A 288 -30.87 42.67 -20.73
CA ILE A 288 -31.08 42.69 -22.19
C ILE A 288 -30.45 43.94 -22.80
N ALA A 289 -30.09 43.84 -24.07
CA ALA A 289 -29.61 44.97 -24.87
C ALA A 289 -30.77 45.86 -25.33
N ASP A 290 -31.63 46.29 -24.41
CA ASP A 290 -32.71 47.25 -24.65
C ASP A 290 -32.41 48.55 -23.88
N PRO A 291 -32.27 49.70 -24.56
CA PRO A 291 -32.00 50.98 -23.90
C PRO A 291 -33.11 51.47 -22.96
N ASN A 292 -34.33 50.92 -23.05
CA ASN A 292 -35.42 51.20 -22.12
C ASN A 292 -35.44 50.28 -20.91
N TYR A 293 -34.62 49.23 -20.91
CA TYR A 293 -34.58 48.22 -19.87
C TYR A 293 -33.43 48.48 -18.89
N ARG A 294 -33.75 48.57 -17.60
CA ARG A 294 -32.74 48.77 -16.56
C ARG A 294 -32.15 47.43 -16.17
N ASN A 295 -30.90 47.20 -16.57
CA ASN A 295 -30.16 46.03 -16.13
C ASN A 295 -29.86 46.15 -14.63
N GLY A 296 -30.24 45.13 -13.85
CA GLY A 296 -29.94 45.08 -12.43
C GLY A 296 -28.47 44.85 -12.14
N THR A 297 -28.12 45.11 -10.88
CA THR A 297 -26.80 44.86 -10.32
C THR A 297 -26.83 43.56 -9.52
N LEU A 298 -25.86 42.67 -9.77
CA LEU A 298 -25.70 41.47 -8.95
C LEU A 298 -25.32 41.89 -7.53
N ILE A 299 -26.14 41.53 -6.56
CA ILE A 299 -25.89 41.78 -5.14
C ILE A 299 -25.62 40.44 -4.46
N ASN A 300 -24.57 40.43 -3.65
CA ASN A 300 -24.29 39.38 -2.68
C ASN A 300 -24.05 40.06 -1.33
N ASP A 301 -24.90 39.77 -0.36
CA ASP A 301 -24.96 40.43 0.94
C ASP A 301 -25.08 39.39 2.05
N ALA A 302 -24.39 39.61 3.18
CA ALA A 302 -24.39 38.66 4.29
C ALA A 302 -25.74 38.59 5.02
N THR A 303 -26.51 39.68 5.03
CA THR A 303 -27.79 39.80 5.73
C THR A 303 -28.97 39.35 4.88
N TYR A 304 -28.96 39.72 3.60
CA TYR A 304 -30.07 39.48 2.67
C TYR A 304 -29.79 38.40 1.62
N GLY A 305 -28.53 37.97 1.47
CA GLY A 305 -28.14 36.96 0.49
C GLY A 305 -27.95 37.54 -0.91
N THR A 306 -28.48 36.87 -1.93
CA THR A 306 -28.31 37.27 -3.34
C THR A 306 -29.63 37.54 -4.03
N ASN A 307 -29.63 38.40 -5.05
CA ASN A 307 -30.77 38.57 -5.96
C ASN A 307 -30.71 37.67 -7.20
N ASN A 308 -29.69 36.82 -7.31
CA ASN A 308 -29.52 35.91 -8.43
C ASN A 308 -30.13 34.54 -8.15
N HIS A 309 -31.37 34.34 -8.59
CA HIS A 309 -32.06 33.04 -8.55
C HIS A 309 -33.08 32.95 -9.68
N TYR A 310 -33.14 31.78 -10.30
CA TYR A 310 -34.18 31.42 -11.27
C TYR A 310 -35.23 30.50 -10.65
N LEU A 311 -34.81 29.55 -9.81
CA LEU A 311 -35.69 28.65 -9.07
C LEU A 311 -35.22 28.53 -7.62
N ILE A 312 -36.14 28.76 -6.69
CA ILE A 312 -35.98 28.48 -5.27
C ILE A 312 -37.15 27.66 -4.75
N THR A 313 -36.91 26.85 -3.73
CA THR A 313 -37.96 26.12 -3.00
C THR A 313 -37.73 26.16 -1.50
N LYS A 314 -38.82 26.14 -0.74
CA LYS A 314 -38.82 25.92 0.71
C LYS A 314 -40.04 25.06 1.03
N GLU A 315 -39.80 23.89 1.61
CA GLU A 315 -40.86 22.92 1.94
C GLU A 315 -41.73 22.60 0.70
N ASN A 316 -43.05 22.80 0.79
CA ASN A 316 -44.03 22.59 -0.26
C ASN A 316 -44.24 23.83 -1.16
N ILE A 317 -43.34 24.81 -1.14
CA ILE A 317 -43.50 26.07 -1.86
C ILE A 317 -42.30 26.34 -2.78
N GLY A 318 -42.57 26.80 -4.00
CA GLY A 318 -41.55 27.18 -4.98
C GLY A 318 -41.77 28.57 -5.56
N LEU A 319 -40.69 29.20 -6.00
CA LEU A 319 -40.72 30.40 -6.84
C LEU A 319 -39.79 30.18 -8.04
N ILE A 320 -40.36 30.29 -9.25
CA ILE A 320 -39.67 30.11 -10.52
C ILE A 320 -39.88 31.33 -11.43
N GLN A 321 -38.83 31.73 -12.18
CA GLN A 321 -38.89 32.90 -13.06
C GLN A 321 -39.39 32.59 -14.48
N THR A 322 -39.97 31.41 -14.71
CA THR A 322 -40.58 31.07 -16.01
C THR A 322 -41.79 31.96 -16.28
N GLY A 323 -41.82 32.64 -17.43
CA GLY A 323 -43.01 33.38 -17.89
C GLY A 323 -42.76 34.71 -18.59
N HIS A 324 -41.56 35.30 -18.49
CA HIS A 324 -41.22 36.58 -19.10
C HIS A 324 -41.34 36.59 -20.65
N SER A 325 -41.34 35.42 -21.27
CA SER A 325 -41.35 35.22 -22.73
C SER A 325 -42.73 35.26 -23.39
N ASN A 326 -43.77 35.76 -22.71
CA ASN A 326 -45.14 35.75 -23.21
C ASN A 326 -45.60 34.34 -23.66
N GLY A 327 -45.32 33.33 -22.84
CA GLY A 327 -45.73 31.94 -23.07
C GLY A 327 -44.84 31.15 -24.03
N ALA A 328 -43.67 31.67 -24.41
CA ALA A 328 -42.70 31.00 -25.28
C ALA A 328 -41.57 30.34 -24.48
N SER A 329 -41.89 29.39 -23.58
CA SER A 329 -40.88 28.66 -22.81
C SER A 329 -40.07 27.67 -23.65
N THR A 330 -38.82 27.40 -23.26
CA THR A 330 -38.00 26.36 -23.88
C THR A 330 -38.35 24.98 -23.32
N LYS A 331 -37.94 23.90 -24.01
CA LYS A 331 -38.12 22.53 -23.49
C LYS A 331 -37.45 22.34 -22.12
N ASP A 332 -36.29 22.97 -21.91
CA ASP A 332 -35.57 22.90 -20.64
C ASP A 332 -36.36 23.55 -19.50
N GLU A 333 -36.95 24.74 -19.72
CA GLU A 333 -37.85 25.35 -18.73
C GLU A 333 -39.05 24.46 -18.42
N MET A 334 -39.66 23.86 -19.44
CA MET A 334 -40.81 22.98 -19.24
C MET A 334 -40.45 21.72 -18.43
N ARG A 335 -39.26 21.15 -18.64
CA ARG A 335 -38.75 20.01 -17.86
C ARG A 335 -38.48 20.39 -16.40
N ILE A 336 -37.87 21.55 -16.16
CA ILE A 336 -37.67 22.08 -14.80
C ILE A 336 -39.02 22.28 -14.10
N LEU A 337 -40.03 22.81 -14.82
CA LEU A 337 -41.38 22.98 -14.28
C LEU A 337 -41.99 21.63 -13.87
N VAL A 338 -41.89 20.60 -14.71
CA VAL A 338 -42.37 19.24 -14.40
C VAL A 338 -41.71 18.74 -13.12
N ASN A 339 -40.38 18.79 -13.05
CA ASN A 339 -39.63 18.36 -11.87
C ASN A 339 -40.04 19.14 -10.61
N THR A 340 -40.19 20.47 -10.72
CA THR A 340 -40.56 21.34 -9.60
C THR A 340 -41.96 21.00 -9.09
N ILE A 341 -42.95 20.94 -9.98
CA ILE A 341 -44.34 20.56 -9.64
C ILE A 341 -44.33 19.23 -8.90
N TYR A 342 -43.59 18.24 -9.40
CA TYR A 342 -43.55 16.93 -8.80
C TYR A 342 -42.97 16.92 -7.38
N ASN A 343 -41.90 17.68 -7.16
CA ASN A 343 -41.25 17.79 -5.86
C ASN A 343 -42.09 18.56 -4.83
N LEU A 344 -43.00 19.44 -5.29
CA LEU A 344 -43.94 20.15 -4.43
C LEU A 344 -45.19 19.32 -4.07
N ALA A 345 -45.46 18.22 -4.78
CA ALA A 345 -46.59 17.32 -4.53
C ALA A 345 -46.32 16.38 -3.34
N GLN A 346 -46.34 16.93 -2.13
CA GLN A 346 -45.80 16.30 -0.91
C GLN A 346 -46.83 15.53 -0.05
N VAL A 347 -48.10 15.49 -0.46
CA VAL A 347 -49.18 14.79 0.24
C VAL A 347 -49.49 13.47 -0.47
N SER A 348 -49.63 12.40 0.32
CA SER A 348 -50.10 11.08 -0.15
C SER A 348 -51.42 10.71 0.52
N LEU A 349 -52.31 10.06 -0.23
CA LEU A 349 -53.55 9.47 0.30
C LEU A 349 -53.48 7.94 0.36
N VAL A 350 -52.33 7.36 0.01
CA VAL A 350 -52.07 5.91 0.11
C VAL A 350 -51.02 5.64 1.16
N THR A 351 -50.90 4.38 1.56
CA THR A 351 -50.04 3.89 2.65
C THR A 351 -48.67 3.34 2.21
N TYR A 352 -48.25 3.69 0.99
CA TYR A 352 -46.97 3.26 0.43
C TYR A 352 -46.38 4.30 -0.53
N GLY A 353 -45.06 4.29 -0.70
CA GLY A 353 -44.34 5.17 -1.60
C GLY A 353 -42.90 4.72 -1.83
N ASN A 354 -42.25 5.26 -2.87
CA ASN A 354 -40.85 4.97 -3.15
C ASN A 354 -40.03 6.24 -2.99
N ASP A 355 -39.24 6.38 -1.94
CA ASP A 355 -38.31 7.49 -1.84
C ASP A 355 -37.16 7.35 -2.85
N GLN A 356 -37.33 8.03 -3.98
CA GLN A 356 -36.35 8.09 -5.07
C GLN A 356 -35.28 9.16 -4.82
N THR A 357 -35.36 9.93 -3.73
CA THR A 357 -34.46 11.05 -3.45
C THR A 357 -33.22 10.65 -2.65
N VAL A 358 -33.14 9.40 -2.23
CA VAL A 358 -31.98 8.85 -1.55
C VAL A 358 -30.80 8.78 -2.50
N ILE A 359 -29.61 9.02 -1.98
CA ILE A 359 -28.36 8.94 -2.74
C ILE A 359 -27.35 8.21 -1.87
N ASP A 360 -26.67 7.25 -2.47
CA ASP A 360 -25.43 6.71 -1.91
C ASP A 360 -24.28 7.57 -2.45
N ASP A 361 -23.84 8.55 -1.64
CA ASP A 361 -22.74 9.47 -1.97
C ASP A 361 -21.46 9.13 -1.19
N VAL A 362 -21.40 7.94 -0.60
CA VAL A 362 -20.31 7.50 0.28
C VAL A 362 -19.41 6.53 -0.45
N ALA A 363 -18.16 6.92 -0.68
CA ALA A 363 -17.18 6.05 -1.31
C ALA A 363 -16.97 4.70 -0.56
N PRO A 364 -16.74 3.60 -1.31
CA PRO A 364 -16.39 2.31 -0.72
C PRO A 364 -15.12 2.37 0.15
N GLU A 365 -14.96 1.36 1.01
CA GLU A 365 -13.67 1.09 1.63
C GLU A 365 -12.62 0.75 0.56
N PRO A 366 -11.33 1.11 0.78
CA PRO A 366 -10.26 0.64 -0.10
C PRO A 366 -10.31 -0.89 -0.20
N PRO A 367 -10.25 -1.46 -1.42
CA PRO A 367 -10.43 -2.89 -1.59
C PRO A 367 -9.31 -3.68 -0.92
N SER A 368 -9.63 -4.83 -0.32
CA SER A 368 -8.66 -5.76 0.22
C SER A 368 -8.02 -6.57 -0.91
N LEU A 369 -6.69 -6.72 -0.83
CA LEU A 369 -5.88 -7.51 -1.76
C LEU A 369 -5.27 -8.69 -1.01
N GLU A 370 -5.61 -9.89 -1.46
CA GLU A 370 -5.24 -11.16 -0.83
C GLU A 370 -4.78 -12.17 -1.88
N TRP A 371 -4.04 -13.18 -1.44
CA TRP A 371 -3.64 -14.29 -2.30
C TRP A 371 -4.89 -15.01 -2.83
N GLY A 372 -4.93 -15.29 -4.14
CA GLY A 372 -6.02 -16.01 -4.78
C GLY A 372 -6.18 -17.44 -4.22
N ASP A 373 -7.41 -17.96 -4.23
CA ASP A 373 -7.79 -19.16 -3.47
C ASP A 373 -6.84 -20.36 -3.70
N ALA A 374 -6.16 -20.81 -2.63
CA ALA A 374 -5.09 -21.83 -2.71
C ALA A 374 -5.57 -23.19 -3.24
N ALA A 375 -6.88 -23.43 -3.26
CA ALA A 375 -7.49 -24.68 -3.74
C ALA A 375 -7.39 -24.88 -5.27
N ALA A 376 -7.03 -23.85 -6.05
CA ALA A 376 -7.04 -23.89 -7.51
C ALA A 376 -5.69 -24.27 -8.18
N GLY A 377 -4.74 -24.84 -7.42
CA GLY A 377 -3.48 -25.35 -7.99
C GLY A 377 -2.49 -24.27 -8.42
N HIS A 378 -2.54 -23.10 -7.78
CA HIS A 378 -1.62 -21.99 -8.01
C HIS A 378 -0.21 -22.28 -7.50
N SER A 379 0.78 -21.66 -8.12
CA SER A 379 2.21 -21.84 -7.82
C SER A 379 2.92 -20.49 -7.72
N TYR A 380 4.09 -20.45 -7.10
CA TYR A 380 5.01 -19.30 -7.14
C TYR A 380 5.15 -18.67 -8.54
N GLU A 381 5.16 -19.46 -9.61
CA GLU A 381 5.38 -18.99 -10.98
C GLU A 381 4.12 -18.44 -11.67
N ASP A 382 2.93 -18.72 -11.12
CA ASP A 382 1.63 -18.28 -11.64
C ASP A 382 0.58 -18.34 -10.52
N PHE A 383 0.29 -17.17 -9.94
CA PHE A 383 -0.74 -17.02 -8.93
C PHE A 383 -1.63 -15.80 -9.18
N PRO A 384 -2.91 -15.85 -8.77
CA PRO A 384 -3.79 -14.70 -8.82
C PRO A 384 -3.74 -13.86 -7.53
N ILE A 385 -4.13 -12.60 -7.65
CA ILE A 385 -4.47 -11.73 -6.51
C ILE A 385 -5.98 -11.52 -6.50
N SER A 386 -6.61 -11.89 -5.38
CA SER A 386 -8.03 -11.68 -5.11
C SER A 386 -8.27 -10.26 -4.63
N ILE A 387 -9.25 -9.60 -5.23
CA ILE A 387 -9.75 -8.29 -4.85
C ILE A 387 -11.12 -8.47 -4.20
N LYS A 388 -11.35 -7.82 -3.05
CA LYS A 388 -12.68 -7.71 -2.46
C LYS A 388 -12.94 -6.29 -1.98
N GLY A 389 -14.04 -5.72 -2.46
CA GLY A 389 -14.50 -4.38 -2.08
C GLY A 389 -15.65 -4.47 -1.08
N LYS A 390 -15.81 -3.41 -0.30
CA LYS A 390 -16.93 -3.27 0.62
C LYS A 390 -17.46 -1.85 0.55
N ASP A 391 -18.69 -1.74 0.08
CA ASP A 391 -19.42 -0.49 0.09
C ASP A 391 -19.98 -0.21 1.50
N LYS A 392 -19.91 1.06 1.90
CA LYS A 392 -20.35 1.58 3.20
C LYS A 392 -21.81 2.00 3.17
N GLY A 393 -22.29 2.54 2.05
CA GLY A 393 -23.59 3.19 1.96
C GLY A 393 -23.73 4.45 2.85
N LYS A 394 -24.92 5.04 2.81
CA LYS A 394 -25.33 6.21 3.59
C LYS A 394 -26.58 5.92 4.44
N PRO A 395 -26.57 6.24 5.74
CA PRO A 395 -27.76 6.06 6.57
C PRO A 395 -28.78 7.17 6.33
N TYR A 396 -30.05 6.77 6.24
CA TYR A 396 -31.20 7.66 6.17
C TYR A 396 -32.23 7.25 7.21
N GLN A 397 -33.04 8.22 7.64
CA GLN A 397 -34.19 7.99 8.51
C GLN A 397 -35.48 8.53 7.89
N TRP A 398 -36.60 7.90 8.24
CA TRP A 398 -37.94 8.32 7.83
C TRP A 398 -38.94 8.25 8.96
N TYR A 399 -39.94 9.13 8.90
CA TYR A 399 -41.22 8.95 9.58
C TYR A 399 -42.36 9.51 8.73
N VAL A 400 -43.58 9.08 9.02
CA VAL A 400 -44.82 9.56 8.40
C VAL A 400 -45.61 10.34 9.43
N LEU A 401 -46.07 11.52 9.03
CA LEU A 401 -47.05 12.32 9.76
C LEU A 401 -48.44 12.04 9.19
N ALA A 402 -49.41 11.84 10.07
CA ALA A 402 -50.82 11.71 9.72
C ALA A 402 -51.65 12.60 10.65
N GLU A 403 -52.52 13.44 10.11
CA GLU A 403 -53.44 14.23 10.92
C GLU A 403 -54.83 13.58 10.95
N THR A 404 -55.40 13.47 12.15
CA THR A 404 -56.77 13.00 12.38
C THR A 404 -57.61 14.14 12.96
N TYR A 405 -58.94 14.00 13.01
CA TYR A 405 -59.80 15.00 13.64
C TYR A 405 -59.45 15.29 15.11
N GLU A 406 -58.87 14.31 15.82
CA GLU A 406 -58.55 14.44 17.25
C GLU A 406 -57.12 14.91 17.51
N ARG A 407 -56.14 14.43 16.74
CA ARG A 407 -54.71 14.66 16.98
C ARG A 407 -53.83 14.36 15.76
N THR A 408 -52.60 14.85 15.81
CA THR A 408 -51.52 14.44 14.90
C THR A 408 -50.87 13.16 15.40
N LEU A 409 -50.70 12.19 14.52
CA LEU A 409 -50.04 10.91 14.75
C LEU A 409 -48.71 10.86 13.98
N THR A 410 -47.76 10.10 14.51
CA THR A 410 -46.47 9.85 13.86
C THR A 410 -46.23 8.36 13.73
N SER A 411 -45.67 7.92 12.60
CA SER A 411 -45.22 6.54 12.48
C SER A 411 -44.01 6.26 13.37
N ASP A 412 -43.60 5.00 13.43
CA ASP A 412 -42.23 4.63 13.77
C ASP A 412 -41.22 5.48 12.97
N VAL A 413 -40.15 5.91 13.64
CA VAL A 413 -38.96 6.43 12.97
C VAL A 413 -38.10 5.23 12.60
N VAL A 414 -37.93 4.99 11.31
CA VAL A 414 -37.10 3.89 10.79
C VAL A 414 -35.82 4.41 10.17
N MET A 415 -34.77 3.61 10.24
CA MET A 415 -33.49 3.83 9.59
C MET A 415 -33.19 2.70 8.62
N ASN A 416 -32.58 3.05 7.49
CA ASN A 416 -32.01 2.11 6.55
C ASN A 416 -30.65 2.65 6.08
N ASN A 417 -29.67 1.76 5.89
CA ASN A 417 -28.39 2.12 5.29
C ASN A 417 -28.46 1.93 3.78
N VAL A 418 -28.69 3.03 3.06
CA VAL A 418 -28.83 3.07 1.61
C VAL A 418 -27.49 2.76 0.97
N LYS A 419 -27.39 1.58 0.37
CA LYS A 419 -26.15 1.00 -0.12
C LYS A 419 -26.32 0.46 -1.53
N SER A 420 -25.42 0.82 -2.44
CA SER A 420 -25.50 0.47 -3.87
C SER A 420 -24.76 -0.83 -4.19
N ASN A 421 -23.79 -1.18 -3.35
CA ASN A 421 -22.83 -2.27 -3.50
C ASN A 421 -21.86 -2.04 -4.67
N ILE A 422 -20.84 -2.91 -4.79
CA ILE A 422 -19.70 -2.68 -5.70
C ILE A 422 -20.08 -2.88 -7.17
N ALA A 423 -19.85 -1.88 -8.02
CA ALA A 423 -19.96 -2.03 -9.47
C ALA A 423 -18.79 -2.82 -10.04
N GLY A 424 -17.57 -2.46 -9.64
CA GLY A 424 -16.35 -3.04 -10.19
C GLY A 424 -15.07 -2.43 -9.67
N TYR A 425 -13.98 -2.76 -10.35
CA TYR A 425 -12.62 -2.37 -9.99
C TYR A 425 -11.85 -1.86 -11.19
N PHE A 426 -10.91 -0.97 -10.89
CA PHE A 426 -9.82 -0.59 -11.78
C PHE A 426 -8.50 -0.93 -11.09
N TYR A 427 -7.51 -1.38 -11.86
CA TYR A 427 -6.20 -1.70 -11.33
C TYR A 427 -5.04 -1.31 -12.24
N VAL A 428 -3.88 -1.08 -11.63
CA VAL A 428 -2.60 -0.92 -12.31
C VAL A 428 -1.54 -1.71 -11.54
N VAL A 429 -0.62 -2.33 -12.29
CA VAL A 429 0.55 -3.02 -11.73
C VAL A 429 1.81 -2.39 -12.32
N ASP A 430 2.66 -1.84 -11.47
CA ASP A 430 3.90 -1.16 -11.88
C ASP A 430 4.97 -1.17 -10.77
N ASP A 431 6.07 -0.45 -10.98
CA ASP A 431 7.19 -0.37 -10.04
C ASP A 431 7.09 0.83 -9.06
N GLN A 432 5.97 1.57 -9.04
CA GLN A 432 5.79 2.77 -8.23
C GLN A 432 5.06 2.45 -6.92
N GLN A 433 5.54 3.02 -5.81
CA GLN A 433 4.88 2.83 -4.51
C GLN A 433 3.57 3.65 -4.39
N THR A 434 3.34 4.61 -5.28
CA THR A 434 2.16 5.49 -5.26
C THR A 434 1.52 5.55 -6.64
N SER A 435 0.20 5.81 -6.67
CA SER A 435 -0.57 5.85 -7.91
C SER A 435 -1.60 6.98 -7.90
N ASN A 436 -1.83 7.58 -9.07
CA ASN A 436 -2.90 8.55 -9.31
C ASN A 436 -4.19 7.90 -9.84
N LEU A 437 -4.32 6.56 -9.75
CA LEU A 437 -5.43 5.79 -10.32
C LEU A 437 -6.81 6.35 -9.97
N LYS A 438 -7.04 6.79 -8.72
CA LYS A 438 -8.30 7.44 -8.34
C LYS A 438 -8.63 8.63 -9.24
N GLN A 439 -7.68 9.53 -9.49
CA GLN A 439 -7.90 10.71 -10.34
C GLN A 439 -8.14 10.32 -11.80
N VAL A 440 -7.45 9.28 -12.28
CA VAL A 440 -7.67 8.73 -13.62
C VAL A 440 -9.09 8.21 -13.77
N VAL A 441 -9.59 7.46 -12.78
CA VAL A 441 -10.95 6.89 -12.77
C VAL A 441 -12.01 7.98 -12.59
N GLU A 442 -11.77 9.00 -11.75
CA GLU A 442 -12.67 10.16 -11.66
C GLU A 442 -12.83 10.88 -13.01
N GLY A 443 -11.75 10.98 -13.79
CA GLY A 443 -11.77 11.54 -15.15
C GLY A 443 -12.58 10.71 -16.16
N GLN A 444 -13.05 9.52 -15.80
CA GLN A 444 -13.86 8.67 -16.67
C GLN A 444 -15.37 8.88 -16.52
N LYS A 445 -15.80 9.64 -15.51
CA LYS A 445 -17.21 9.98 -15.30
C LYS A 445 -17.78 10.82 -16.44
N ASP A 446 -19.02 10.55 -16.82
CA ASP A 446 -19.77 11.36 -17.77
C ASP A 446 -20.38 12.62 -17.13
N GLU A 447 -21.17 13.37 -17.89
CA GLU A 447 -21.84 14.59 -17.42
C GLU A 447 -22.92 14.35 -16.33
N TYR A 448 -23.33 13.10 -16.12
CA TYR A 448 -24.24 12.66 -15.06
C TYR A 448 -23.48 12.15 -13.82
N GLY A 449 -22.16 11.98 -13.92
CA GLY A 449 -21.30 11.45 -12.86
C GLY A 449 -21.14 9.92 -12.89
N ARG A 450 -21.51 9.27 -14.00
CA ARG A 450 -21.54 7.81 -14.14
C ARG A 450 -20.31 7.28 -14.89
N ILE A 451 -19.89 6.06 -14.56
CA ILE A 451 -18.81 5.35 -15.25
C ILE A 451 -19.41 4.18 -16.04
N SER A 452 -19.15 4.19 -17.35
CA SER A 452 -19.66 3.14 -18.22
C SER A 452 -19.04 1.78 -17.94
N LYS A 453 -19.84 0.72 -18.05
CA LYS A 453 -19.48 -0.66 -17.62
C LYS A 453 -18.28 -1.20 -18.37
N GLU A 454 -18.15 -0.88 -19.65
CA GLU A 454 -17.03 -1.30 -20.52
C GLU A 454 -15.69 -0.67 -20.17
N LYS A 455 -15.65 0.34 -19.30
CA LYS A 455 -14.40 0.97 -18.88
C LYS A 455 -13.71 0.21 -17.75
N TYR A 456 -14.46 -0.56 -16.96
CA TYR A 456 -13.94 -1.29 -15.82
C TYR A 456 -12.98 -2.40 -16.25
N ASP A 457 -11.88 -2.57 -15.51
CA ASP A 457 -11.04 -3.75 -15.68
C ASP A 457 -11.77 -5.02 -15.21
N PHE A 458 -12.57 -4.88 -14.14
CA PHE A 458 -13.48 -5.92 -13.66
C PHE A 458 -14.83 -5.30 -13.29
N TYR A 459 -15.88 -5.65 -14.04
CA TYR A 459 -17.26 -5.35 -13.66
C TYR A 459 -17.88 -6.56 -12.97
N VAL A 460 -18.35 -6.40 -11.72
CA VAL A 460 -18.85 -7.50 -10.87
C VAL A 460 -20.34 -7.38 -10.54
N ALA A 461 -20.94 -6.21 -10.76
CA ALA A 461 -22.37 -6.04 -10.53
C ALA A 461 -23.20 -6.88 -11.51
N PRO A 462 -24.28 -7.52 -11.03
CA PRO A 462 -25.11 -8.38 -11.87
C PRO A 462 -25.86 -7.56 -12.92
N GLU A 463 -25.75 -7.98 -14.17
CA GLU A 463 -26.49 -7.34 -15.27
C GLU A 463 -27.97 -7.69 -15.22
N ASN A 464 -28.83 -6.71 -15.54
CA ASN A 464 -30.28 -6.87 -15.58
C ASN A 464 -30.88 -7.47 -14.29
N SER A 465 -30.27 -7.14 -13.14
CA SER A 465 -30.72 -7.60 -11.81
C SER A 465 -31.00 -6.44 -10.85
N THR A 466 -32.10 -6.56 -10.09
CA THR A 466 -32.43 -5.67 -8.97
C THR A 466 -31.69 -6.04 -7.67
N ALA A 467 -30.84 -7.08 -7.70
CA ALA A 467 -30.13 -7.53 -6.52
C ALA A 467 -29.18 -6.46 -5.98
N LEU A 468 -29.24 -6.24 -4.67
CA LEU A 468 -28.31 -5.38 -3.93
C LEU A 468 -27.21 -6.20 -3.24
N GLU A 469 -27.45 -7.48 -2.99
CA GLU A 469 -26.49 -8.40 -2.39
C GLU A 469 -26.01 -9.41 -3.44
N TYR A 470 -24.69 -9.44 -3.67
CA TYR A 470 -24.02 -10.34 -4.61
C TYR A 470 -22.53 -10.43 -4.27
N GLU A 471 -21.84 -11.43 -4.83
CA GLU A 471 -20.39 -11.58 -4.66
C GLU A 471 -19.66 -10.45 -5.37
N THR A 472 -18.78 -9.77 -4.64
CA THR A 472 -17.99 -8.64 -5.16
C THR A 472 -16.56 -9.04 -5.47
N LYS A 473 -16.17 -10.30 -5.28
CA LYS A 473 -14.82 -10.77 -5.54
C LYS A 473 -14.45 -10.63 -7.03
N ALA A 474 -13.28 -10.05 -7.30
CA ALA A 474 -12.61 -10.07 -8.60
C ALA A 474 -11.20 -10.66 -8.46
N VAL A 475 -10.57 -11.02 -9.57
CA VAL A 475 -9.27 -11.69 -9.57
C VAL A 475 -8.38 -11.10 -10.65
N ILE A 476 -7.21 -10.59 -10.26
CA ILE A 476 -6.13 -10.25 -11.20
C ILE A 476 -5.30 -11.52 -11.42
N PRO A 477 -5.24 -12.07 -12.65
CA PRO A 477 -4.53 -13.31 -12.90
C PRO A 477 -3.02 -13.09 -13.17
N HIS A 478 -2.25 -14.18 -13.14
CA HIS A 478 -0.91 -14.28 -13.73
C HIS A 478 0.21 -13.44 -13.11
N PHE A 479 0.34 -13.43 -11.78
CA PHE A 479 1.56 -12.95 -11.12
C PHE A 479 2.62 -14.04 -11.02
N ASN A 480 3.87 -13.66 -11.21
CA ASN A 480 5.03 -14.52 -11.03
C ASN A 480 5.91 -14.01 -9.89
N GLY A 481 6.12 -14.85 -8.87
CA GLY A 481 6.86 -14.51 -7.66
C GLY A 481 8.32 -14.16 -7.88
N ALA A 482 8.93 -14.56 -9.01
CA ALA A 482 10.31 -14.17 -9.34
C ALA A 482 10.39 -12.77 -9.93
N THR A 483 9.46 -12.42 -10.82
CA THR A 483 9.54 -11.17 -11.61
C THR A 483 8.67 -10.05 -11.07
N ASP A 484 7.60 -10.37 -10.35
CA ASP A 484 6.59 -9.38 -9.92
C ASP A 484 6.64 -9.08 -8.42
N ALA A 485 7.38 -9.84 -7.62
CA ALA A 485 7.43 -9.67 -6.15
C ALA A 485 7.69 -8.23 -5.69
N ASN A 486 8.49 -7.48 -6.45
CA ASN A 486 8.84 -6.09 -6.12
C ASN A 486 7.87 -5.05 -6.70
N LYS A 487 6.96 -5.44 -7.59
CA LYS A 487 5.94 -4.55 -8.16
C LYS A 487 4.87 -4.21 -7.13
N PHE A 488 4.15 -3.14 -7.39
CA PHE A 488 3.00 -2.69 -6.63
C PHE A 488 1.72 -2.92 -7.43
N VAL A 489 0.67 -3.35 -6.72
CA VAL A 489 -0.69 -3.46 -7.25
C VAL A 489 -1.50 -2.34 -6.63
N HIS A 490 -2.02 -1.47 -7.48
CA HIS A 490 -2.90 -0.37 -7.11
C HIS A 490 -4.31 -0.70 -7.57
N VAL A 491 -5.28 -0.66 -6.66
CA VAL A 491 -6.69 -0.95 -6.99
C VAL A 491 -7.59 0.10 -6.37
N VAL A 492 -8.58 0.54 -7.14
CA VAL A 492 -9.73 1.29 -6.62
C VAL A 492 -11.00 0.48 -6.85
N ALA A 493 -11.91 0.55 -5.88
CA ALA A 493 -13.25 0.02 -6.02
C ALA A 493 -14.20 1.17 -6.39
N VAL A 494 -15.18 0.89 -7.25
CA VAL A 494 -16.28 1.81 -7.54
C VAL A 494 -17.58 1.12 -7.17
N ASP A 495 -18.45 1.79 -6.44
CA ASP A 495 -19.81 1.30 -6.19
C ASP A 495 -20.75 1.57 -7.37
N ARG A 496 -21.96 1.04 -7.31
CA ARG A 496 -22.98 1.22 -8.35
C ARG A 496 -23.56 2.64 -8.37
N ALA A 497 -23.36 3.43 -7.30
CA ALA A 497 -23.65 4.86 -7.30
C ALA A 497 -22.50 5.72 -7.89
N ASN A 498 -21.41 5.08 -8.36
CA ASN A 498 -20.25 5.69 -8.99
C ASN A 498 -19.33 6.46 -8.03
N ASN A 499 -19.36 6.17 -6.73
CA ASN A 499 -18.35 6.67 -5.80
C ASN A 499 -17.10 5.80 -5.85
N ILE A 500 -15.93 6.44 -5.83
CA ILE A 500 -14.63 5.79 -6.01
C ILE A 500 -13.88 5.77 -4.68
N SER A 501 -13.41 4.59 -4.27
CA SER A 501 -12.62 4.41 -3.04
C SER A 501 -11.29 5.16 -3.08
N GLU A 502 -10.62 5.26 -1.94
CA GLU A 502 -9.18 5.53 -1.95
C GLU A 502 -8.42 4.36 -2.60
N VAL A 503 -7.20 4.64 -3.09
CA VAL A 503 -6.35 3.64 -3.72
C VAL A 503 -5.83 2.66 -2.66
N SER A 504 -6.15 1.37 -2.83
CA SER A 504 -5.48 0.29 -2.11
C SER A 504 -4.18 -0.04 -2.83
N THR A 505 -3.06 0.03 -2.11
CA THR A 505 -1.73 -0.28 -2.65
C THR A 505 -1.08 -1.36 -1.80
N LYS A 506 -0.63 -2.44 -2.44
CA LYS A 506 0.22 -3.45 -1.81
C LYS A 506 1.35 -3.84 -2.75
N GLN A 507 2.52 -4.09 -2.18
CA GLN A 507 3.59 -4.73 -2.91
C GLN A 507 3.28 -6.23 -3.07
N VAL A 508 3.58 -6.82 -4.22
CA VAL A 508 3.20 -8.21 -4.53
C VAL A 508 3.77 -9.19 -3.49
N ARG A 509 5.02 -9.00 -3.04
CA ARG A 509 5.64 -9.81 -1.97
C ARG A 509 4.89 -9.81 -0.64
N GLU A 510 4.12 -8.77 -0.34
CA GLU A 510 3.31 -8.72 0.89
C GLU A 510 2.09 -9.65 0.79
N ILE A 511 1.68 -10.01 -0.42
CA ILE A 511 0.54 -10.88 -0.71
C ILE A 511 0.99 -12.34 -0.90
N MET A 512 2.23 -12.54 -1.36
CA MET A 512 2.82 -13.86 -1.61
C MET A 512 2.82 -14.77 -0.37
N ILE A 513 2.41 -16.03 -0.54
CA ILE A 513 2.43 -17.03 0.54
C ILE A 513 3.72 -17.88 0.58
N GLU A 514 4.49 -17.85 -0.50
CA GLU A 514 5.75 -18.57 -0.65
C GLU A 514 6.80 -17.76 -1.41
N PHE A 515 8.07 -18.02 -1.12
CA PHE A 515 9.27 -17.44 -1.73
C PHE A 515 10.24 -18.55 -2.14
N ARG A 516 11.25 -18.18 -2.94
CA ARG A 516 12.32 -19.09 -3.35
C ARG A 516 13.65 -18.68 -2.74
N VAL A 517 14.37 -19.66 -2.19
CA VAL A 517 15.81 -19.56 -1.94
C VAL A 517 16.52 -20.29 -3.07
N THR A 518 17.35 -19.57 -3.84
CA THR A 518 18.15 -20.14 -4.93
C THR A 518 19.54 -20.47 -4.43
N GLU A 519 19.86 -21.75 -4.38
CA GLU A 519 21.21 -22.22 -4.06
C GLU A 519 22.07 -22.25 -5.31
N THR A 520 23.24 -21.60 -5.23
CA THR A 520 24.28 -21.66 -6.26
C THR A 520 25.54 -22.31 -5.68
N TYR A 521 26.31 -22.98 -6.53
CA TYR A 521 27.48 -23.74 -6.11
C TYR A 521 28.66 -23.39 -7.01
N SER A 522 29.69 -22.78 -6.44
CA SER A 522 30.90 -22.40 -7.16
C SER A 522 32.17 -22.84 -6.45
N ASP A 523 33.26 -23.02 -7.17
CA ASP A 523 34.58 -23.06 -6.53
C ASP A 523 35.06 -21.65 -6.15
N ASP A 524 36.20 -21.58 -5.47
CA ASP A 524 36.86 -20.36 -5.05
C ASP A 524 37.47 -19.55 -6.20
N PHE A 525 37.31 -20.02 -7.44
CA PHE A 525 37.63 -19.32 -8.69
C PHE A 525 36.37 -18.83 -9.44
N GLY A 526 35.18 -19.09 -8.90
CA GLY A 526 33.90 -18.68 -9.48
C GLY A 526 33.35 -19.63 -10.55
N ASN A 527 33.95 -20.80 -10.75
CA ASN A 527 33.43 -21.80 -11.68
C ASN A 527 32.23 -22.51 -11.06
N LYS A 528 31.15 -22.65 -11.83
CA LYS A 528 29.94 -23.37 -11.40
C LYS A 528 30.23 -24.88 -11.27
N LEU A 529 29.87 -25.47 -10.13
CA LEU A 529 30.13 -26.88 -9.80
C LEU A 529 28.89 -27.77 -9.95
N LYS A 530 27.71 -27.21 -9.74
CA LYS A 530 26.42 -27.92 -9.75
C LYS A 530 25.32 -26.98 -10.28
N GLU A 531 24.29 -27.56 -10.88
CA GLU A 531 23.09 -26.80 -11.25
C GLU A 531 22.39 -26.18 -10.03
N ASN A 532 21.81 -25.01 -10.25
CA ASN A 532 21.15 -24.25 -9.18
C ASN A 532 19.99 -25.07 -8.62
N GLN A 533 19.79 -25.01 -7.31
CA GLN A 533 18.63 -25.61 -6.66
C GLN A 533 17.71 -24.51 -6.15
N GLN A 534 16.40 -24.75 -6.19
CA GLN A 534 15.41 -23.83 -5.65
C GLN A 534 14.66 -24.50 -4.53
N VAL A 535 14.68 -23.86 -3.36
CA VAL A 535 13.95 -24.31 -2.17
C VAL A 535 12.75 -23.40 -1.98
N ALA A 536 11.56 -23.99 -1.90
CA ALA A 536 10.33 -23.28 -1.57
C ALA A 536 10.28 -23.01 -0.07
N VAL A 537 10.05 -21.77 0.33
CA VAL A 537 9.87 -21.40 1.74
C VAL A 537 8.61 -20.57 1.89
N LYS A 538 7.79 -20.89 2.90
CA LYS A 538 6.58 -20.12 3.18
C LYS A 538 6.94 -18.70 3.63
N GLN A 539 6.05 -17.74 3.38
CA GLN A 539 6.17 -16.39 3.91
C GLN A 539 6.31 -16.43 5.45
N ASN A 540 7.26 -15.67 5.97
CA ASN A 540 7.70 -15.66 7.38
C ASN A 540 8.25 -17.00 7.89
N GLY A 541 8.53 -17.96 7.00
CA GLY A 541 9.21 -19.20 7.32
C GLY A 541 10.71 -19.03 7.51
N GLU A 542 11.37 -20.17 7.68
CA GLU A 542 12.82 -20.28 7.84
C GLU A 542 13.39 -21.19 6.75
N TYR A 543 14.57 -20.81 6.25
CA TYR A 543 15.44 -21.69 5.48
C TYR A 543 16.57 -22.10 6.41
N ILE A 544 16.75 -23.41 6.63
CA ILE A 544 17.81 -23.96 7.45
C ILE A 544 18.37 -25.16 6.70
N GLU A 545 19.55 -25.00 6.11
CA GLU A 545 20.19 -26.07 5.35
C GLU A 545 21.61 -26.32 5.85
N THR A 546 21.96 -27.59 5.93
CA THR A 546 23.35 -27.98 6.20
C THR A 546 24.17 -27.72 4.95
N PHE A 547 25.34 -27.09 5.08
CA PHE A 547 26.20 -26.77 3.94
C PHE A 547 26.43 -28.04 3.08
N PRO A 548 25.96 -28.07 1.81
CA PRO A 548 25.96 -29.30 1.03
C PRO A 548 27.37 -29.79 0.70
N SER A 549 27.61 -31.09 0.74
CA SER A 549 28.90 -31.68 0.35
C SER A 549 28.97 -31.92 -1.16
N ILE A 550 30.11 -31.64 -1.78
CA ILE A 550 30.43 -31.98 -3.18
C ILE A 550 31.69 -32.85 -3.18
N THR A 551 31.66 -33.95 -3.93
CA THR A 551 32.80 -34.88 -4.04
C THR A 551 34.07 -34.16 -4.53
N ASP A 552 35.22 -34.48 -3.94
CA ASP A 552 36.54 -33.88 -4.21
C ASP A 552 36.70 -32.39 -3.82
N TYR A 553 35.71 -31.80 -3.17
CA TYR A 553 35.72 -30.42 -2.71
C TYR A 553 35.52 -30.31 -1.20
N LEU A 554 36.19 -29.32 -0.61
CA LEU A 554 36.05 -28.91 0.78
C LEU A 554 35.13 -27.68 0.86
N LYS A 555 34.33 -27.60 1.92
CA LYS A 555 33.50 -26.43 2.22
C LYS A 555 34.41 -25.25 2.54
N TYR A 556 34.17 -24.11 1.90
CA TYR A 556 35.07 -22.96 2.01
C TYR A 556 34.36 -21.74 2.59
N SER A 557 33.29 -21.29 1.94
CA SER A 557 32.48 -20.16 2.42
C SER A 557 31.08 -20.18 1.85
N TYR A 558 30.20 -19.34 2.37
CA TYR A 558 28.92 -19.06 1.73
C TYR A 558 28.61 -17.56 1.77
N GLN A 559 27.67 -17.15 0.93
CA GLN A 559 27.17 -15.79 0.89
C GLN A 559 25.67 -15.82 0.68
N ILE A 560 24.92 -15.06 1.48
CA ILE A 560 23.48 -14.85 1.28
C ILE A 560 23.30 -13.52 0.55
N ASP A 561 22.65 -13.55 -0.61
CA ASP A 561 22.49 -12.44 -1.55
C ASP A 561 23.84 -11.73 -1.82
N ASN A 562 23.86 -10.41 -1.67
CA ASN A 562 25.08 -9.59 -1.73
C ASN A 562 25.63 -9.26 -0.33
N GLY A 563 25.34 -10.13 0.66
CA GLY A 563 25.75 -9.97 2.04
C GLY A 563 27.23 -10.25 2.29
N VAL A 564 27.59 -10.42 3.56
CA VAL A 564 28.95 -10.76 3.98
C VAL A 564 29.25 -12.20 3.58
N VAL A 565 30.50 -12.45 3.15
CA VAL A 565 31.00 -13.80 2.89
C VAL A 565 31.42 -14.42 4.23
N GLU A 566 30.77 -15.52 4.59
CA GLU A 566 30.95 -16.24 5.85
C GLU A 566 31.83 -17.48 5.62
N THR A 567 32.83 -17.72 6.49
CA THR A 567 33.65 -18.94 6.43
C THR A 567 32.84 -20.17 6.78
N ALA A 568 33.03 -21.27 6.07
CA ALA A 568 32.33 -22.52 6.33
C ALA A 568 33.28 -23.67 6.74
N ASN A 569 32.75 -24.62 7.50
CA ASN A 569 33.37 -25.87 7.89
C ASN A 569 32.38 -27.04 7.72
N GLU A 570 32.78 -28.25 8.11
CA GLU A 570 31.96 -29.47 7.92
C GLU A 570 30.59 -29.43 8.59
N ASP A 571 30.45 -28.69 9.70
CA ASP A 571 29.23 -28.61 10.50
C ASP A 571 28.43 -27.32 10.26
N THR A 572 28.82 -26.51 9.27
CA THR A 572 28.15 -25.24 8.99
C THR A 572 26.70 -25.44 8.57
N ILE A 573 25.80 -24.74 9.27
CA ILE A 573 24.38 -24.59 8.93
C ILE A 573 24.19 -23.17 8.40
N VAL A 574 23.48 -23.05 7.27
CA VAL A 574 23.10 -21.76 6.69
C VAL A 574 21.63 -21.52 6.98
N GLU A 575 21.35 -20.39 7.65
CA GLU A 575 20.01 -20.04 8.08
C GLU A 575 19.57 -18.66 7.54
N ILE A 576 18.32 -18.59 7.08
CA ILE A 576 17.63 -17.35 6.75
C ILE A 576 16.28 -17.38 7.48
N MET A 577 16.11 -16.50 8.45
CA MET A 577 14.93 -16.43 9.30
C MET A 577 13.95 -15.36 8.79
N ASN A 578 12.65 -15.58 9.00
CA ASN A 578 11.58 -14.64 8.64
C ASN A 578 11.60 -14.23 7.15
N ILE A 579 11.57 -15.20 6.25
CA ILE A 579 11.66 -14.95 4.81
C ILE A 579 10.46 -14.15 4.31
N THR A 580 10.76 -12.98 3.74
CA THR A 580 9.78 -12.05 3.14
C THR A 580 10.16 -11.64 1.71
N ASN A 581 11.23 -12.21 1.17
CA ASN A 581 11.76 -11.96 -0.16
C ASN A 581 12.36 -13.25 -0.74
N ASN A 582 12.60 -13.25 -2.05
CA ASN A 582 13.44 -14.28 -2.65
C ASN A 582 14.90 -14.01 -2.27
N HIS A 583 15.65 -15.09 -1.99
CA HIS A 583 17.06 -15.03 -1.60
C HIS A 583 17.91 -15.90 -2.51
N THR A 584 19.20 -15.62 -2.58
CA THR A 584 20.21 -16.47 -3.20
C THR A 584 21.24 -16.86 -2.16
N VAL A 585 21.55 -18.15 -2.03
CA VAL A 585 22.64 -18.64 -1.19
C VAL A 585 23.72 -19.19 -2.11
N ASN A 586 24.88 -18.54 -2.13
CA ASN A 586 26.03 -19.02 -2.86
C ASN A 586 26.94 -19.84 -1.95
N TYR A 587 27.00 -21.16 -2.17
CA TYR A 587 27.93 -22.06 -1.52
C TYR A 587 29.24 -22.13 -2.31
N VAL A 588 30.33 -21.72 -1.67
CA VAL A 588 31.67 -21.69 -2.26
C VAL A 588 32.51 -22.83 -1.71
N TYR A 589 33.15 -23.54 -2.62
CA TYR A 589 33.98 -24.70 -2.35
C TYR A 589 35.43 -24.45 -2.72
N THR A 590 36.35 -25.22 -2.16
CA THR A 590 37.75 -25.21 -2.58
C THR A 590 38.29 -26.62 -2.67
N ARG A 591 39.38 -26.83 -3.42
CA ARG A 591 40.08 -28.13 -3.44
C ARG A 591 41.20 -28.14 -2.41
N PRO A 592 41.50 -29.31 -1.80
CA PRO A 592 42.75 -29.44 -1.05
C PRO A 592 43.93 -29.19 -1.98
N VAL A 593 44.97 -28.53 -1.44
CA VAL A 593 46.22 -28.33 -2.15
C VAL A 593 47.01 -29.63 -2.06
N LYS A 594 47.27 -30.26 -3.20
CA LYS A 594 48.11 -31.43 -3.33
C LYS A 594 49.56 -31.01 -3.50
N LEU A 595 50.42 -31.51 -2.62
CA LEU A 595 51.85 -31.25 -2.63
C LEU A 595 52.59 -32.56 -2.80
N HIS A 596 53.39 -32.65 -3.84
CA HIS A 596 54.30 -33.75 -4.12
C HIS A 596 55.71 -33.26 -3.75
N LEU A 597 56.20 -33.66 -2.57
CA LEU A 597 57.43 -33.10 -2.00
C LEU A 597 58.53 -34.16 -1.88
N ARG A 598 59.77 -33.79 -2.18
CA ARG A 598 60.96 -34.62 -1.93
C ARG A 598 62.18 -33.81 -1.54
N GLN A 599 63.13 -34.43 -0.84
CA GLN A 599 64.39 -33.82 -0.45
C GLN A 599 65.58 -34.55 -1.08
N VAL A 600 66.37 -33.86 -1.90
CA VAL A 600 67.54 -34.42 -2.60
C VAL A 600 68.84 -33.85 -2.04
N ILE A 601 69.76 -34.75 -1.70
CA ILE A 601 71.11 -34.40 -1.24
C ILE A 601 72.06 -34.35 -2.44
N LEU A 602 72.61 -33.16 -2.74
CA LEU A 602 73.39 -32.92 -3.97
C LEU A 602 74.82 -33.48 -3.93
N GLU A 603 75.41 -33.59 -2.75
CA GLU A 603 76.80 -34.02 -2.58
C GLU A 603 76.88 -35.11 -1.51
N ARG A 604 77.48 -36.25 -1.86
CA ARG A 604 77.81 -37.29 -0.88
C ARG A 604 79.08 -36.88 -0.15
N ASN A 605 78.99 -36.78 1.16
CA ASN A 605 80.16 -36.67 2.02
C ASN A 605 80.27 -37.96 2.83
N GLY A 606 81.35 -38.73 2.62
CA GLY A 606 81.55 -40.03 3.26
C GLY A 606 81.65 -40.00 4.79
N ALA A 607 81.67 -38.81 5.39
CA ALA A 607 81.75 -38.62 6.84
C ALA A 607 80.43 -38.10 7.47
N ILE A 608 79.41 -37.83 6.66
CA ILE A 608 78.08 -37.38 7.09
C ILE A 608 77.02 -38.38 6.59
N ALA A 609 76.16 -38.87 7.48
CA ALA A 609 75.08 -39.77 7.11
C ALA A 609 74.05 -39.04 6.24
N ILE A 610 73.66 -39.67 5.14
CA ILE A 610 72.54 -39.18 4.30
C ILE A 610 71.25 -39.41 5.09
N PRO A 611 70.42 -38.37 5.28
CA PRO A 611 69.15 -38.54 5.98
C PRO A 611 68.18 -39.38 5.15
N ASP A 612 67.59 -40.41 5.77
CA ASP A 612 66.58 -41.26 5.13
C ASP A 612 65.22 -40.55 4.98
N ASN A 613 64.96 -39.54 5.81
CA ASN A 613 63.75 -38.71 5.77
C ASN A 613 64.12 -37.22 5.81
N GLY A 614 63.36 -36.41 5.07
CA GLY A 614 63.34 -34.95 5.16
C GLY A 614 62.14 -34.49 5.99
N HIS A 615 62.26 -33.32 6.61
CA HIS A 615 61.17 -32.72 7.37
C HIS A 615 60.88 -31.33 6.81
N ILE A 616 59.62 -31.04 6.52
CA ILE A 616 59.21 -29.75 5.96
C ILE A 616 58.10 -29.12 6.80
N SER A 617 58.22 -27.82 7.03
CA SER A 617 57.16 -27.00 7.61
C SER A 617 56.38 -26.34 6.48
N VAL A 618 55.05 -26.50 6.49
CA VAL A 618 54.13 -25.94 5.50
C VAL A 618 53.14 -25.03 6.21
N TRP A 619 52.99 -23.79 5.76
CA TRP A 619 52.01 -22.87 6.32
C TRP A 619 51.45 -21.91 5.30
N ASN A 620 50.25 -21.41 5.53
CA ASN A 620 49.60 -20.46 4.63
C ASN A 620 49.53 -19.04 5.22
N THR A 621 49.71 -18.05 4.35
CA THR A 621 49.68 -16.60 4.66
C THR A 621 48.71 -15.86 3.72
N GLN A 622 48.26 -14.68 4.13
CA GLN A 622 47.35 -13.85 3.33
C GLN A 622 48.05 -13.27 2.10
N ASP A 623 49.27 -12.77 2.29
CA ASP A 623 50.15 -12.29 1.23
C ASP A 623 51.57 -12.88 1.37
N GLN A 624 52.44 -12.59 0.41
CA GLN A 624 53.82 -13.10 0.39
C GLN A 624 54.73 -12.54 1.51
N THR A 625 54.31 -11.46 2.17
CA THR A 625 55.16 -10.62 3.04
C THR A 625 54.73 -10.58 4.51
N THR A 626 53.54 -11.09 4.81
CA THR A 626 52.94 -11.03 6.15
C THR A 626 53.28 -12.25 7.01
N ASP A 627 53.57 -12.01 8.29
CA ASP A 627 53.76 -13.05 9.30
C ASP A 627 52.43 -13.61 9.85
N GLN A 628 51.29 -13.23 9.27
CA GLN A 628 49.98 -13.75 9.67
C GLN A 628 49.80 -15.16 9.10
N ILE A 629 49.95 -16.15 9.97
CA ILE A 629 49.88 -17.57 9.63
C ILE A 629 48.50 -18.11 10.02
N ALA A 630 47.76 -18.68 9.06
CA ALA A 630 46.48 -19.34 9.35
C ALA A 630 46.69 -20.70 10.00
N SER A 631 47.56 -21.51 9.40
CA SER A 631 47.88 -22.85 9.88
C SER A 631 49.32 -23.20 9.54
N LYS A 632 50.02 -23.89 10.43
CA LYS A 632 51.38 -24.38 10.23
C LYS A 632 51.46 -25.85 10.61
N MET A 633 51.78 -26.68 9.63
CA MET A 633 51.88 -28.12 9.77
C MET A 633 53.32 -28.57 9.46
N LYS A 634 53.73 -29.69 10.04
CA LYS A 634 55.01 -30.34 9.75
C LYS A 634 54.72 -31.68 9.09
N TYR A 635 55.46 -31.98 8.03
CA TYR A 635 55.34 -33.22 7.28
C TYR A 635 56.70 -33.88 7.12
N ASP A 636 56.68 -35.22 7.10
CA ASP A 636 57.81 -36.05 6.74
C ASP A 636 57.77 -36.28 5.23
N ILE A 637 58.91 -36.14 4.56
CA ILE A 637 59.06 -36.33 3.12
C ILE A 637 60.22 -37.25 2.83
N ASN A 638 60.18 -37.97 1.72
CA ASN A 638 61.26 -38.85 1.32
C ASN A 638 62.55 -38.05 1.10
N SER A 639 63.67 -38.58 1.57
CA SER A 639 64.99 -38.00 1.31
C SER A 639 66.03 -39.03 0.85
N GLY A 640 67.01 -38.57 0.09
CA GLY A 640 68.11 -39.40 -0.36
C GLY A 640 69.00 -38.68 -1.37
N THR A 641 69.91 -39.44 -1.96
CA THR A 641 70.73 -38.98 -3.10
C THR A 641 70.15 -39.52 -4.39
N GLU A 642 70.14 -38.71 -5.46
CA GLU A 642 69.65 -39.10 -6.80
C GLU A 642 68.11 -39.21 -6.89
N ASP A 643 67.57 -40.27 -7.51
CA ASP A 643 66.14 -40.40 -7.88
C ASP A 643 65.24 -40.73 -6.67
N VAL A 644 64.90 -39.71 -5.90
CA VAL A 644 64.02 -39.81 -4.72
C VAL A 644 62.56 -39.70 -5.16
N SER A 645 61.70 -40.63 -4.74
CA SER A 645 60.26 -40.57 -4.99
C SER A 645 59.59 -39.42 -4.21
N PHE A 646 58.58 -38.78 -4.79
CA PHE A 646 57.78 -37.78 -4.08
C PHE A 646 56.96 -38.40 -2.94
N SER A 647 56.73 -37.61 -1.90
CA SER A 647 55.75 -37.84 -0.85
C SER A 647 54.52 -36.97 -1.11
N ASP A 648 53.34 -37.57 -1.08
CA ASP A 648 52.08 -36.89 -1.37
C ASP A 648 51.46 -36.36 -0.08
N ILE A 649 51.17 -35.07 -0.06
CA ILE A 649 50.61 -34.35 1.09
C ILE A 649 49.39 -33.56 0.62
N GLU A 650 48.29 -33.67 1.34
CA GLU A 650 47.13 -32.81 1.15
C GLU A 650 47.07 -31.72 2.22
N PHE A 651 47.00 -30.47 1.78
CA PHE A 651 46.91 -29.30 2.63
C PHE A 651 45.58 -28.59 2.42
N LYS A 652 44.82 -28.35 3.50
CA LYS A 652 43.53 -27.65 3.43
C LYS A 652 43.76 -26.14 3.29
N LYS A 653 43.21 -25.54 2.23
CA LYS A 653 43.23 -24.09 2.04
C LYS A 653 42.39 -23.40 3.12
N THR A 654 42.84 -22.23 3.58
CA THR A 654 42.11 -21.40 4.56
C THR A 654 41.63 -20.12 3.88
N MET A 655 40.39 -19.70 4.19
CA MET A 655 39.79 -18.54 3.56
C MET A 655 40.59 -17.25 3.79
N GLY A 656 40.90 -16.53 2.71
CA GLY A 656 41.70 -15.30 2.74
C GLY A 656 43.22 -15.52 2.80
N TYR A 657 43.69 -16.77 2.83
CA TYR A 657 45.12 -17.12 2.85
C TYR A 657 45.52 -17.69 1.49
N HIS A 658 46.13 -16.85 0.67
CA HIS A 658 46.38 -17.12 -0.75
C HIS A 658 47.78 -17.64 -1.06
N PHE A 659 48.68 -17.70 -0.08
CA PHE A 659 50.05 -18.17 -0.28
C PHE A 659 50.38 -19.35 0.63
N LEU A 660 51.17 -20.29 0.13
CA LEU A 660 51.63 -21.47 0.86
C LEU A 660 53.16 -21.51 0.88
N HIS A 661 53.73 -21.41 2.07
CA HIS A 661 55.18 -21.41 2.29
C HIS A 661 55.65 -22.83 2.58
N LEU A 662 56.70 -23.25 1.89
CA LEU A 662 57.38 -24.52 2.09
C LEU A 662 58.78 -24.27 2.63
N LYS A 663 59.06 -24.65 3.88
CA LYS A 663 60.40 -24.48 4.46
C LYS A 663 60.97 -25.80 4.98
N PRO A 664 62.12 -26.26 4.45
CA PRO A 664 62.79 -27.43 5.00
C PRO A 664 63.30 -27.15 6.41
N ASN A 665 63.18 -28.14 7.28
CA ASN A 665 63.84 -28.15 8.58
C ASN A 665 65.21 -28.83 8.38
N GLU A 666 66.24 -28.01 8.18
CA GLU A 666 67.60 -28.45 7.84
C GLU A 666 68.26 -29.27 8.98
N PRO A 667 68.82 -30.45 8.69
CA PRO A 667 69.67 -31.17 9.65
C PRO A 667 70.95 -30.39 9.96
N SER A 668 71.50 -30.54 11.17
CA SER A 668 72.60 -29.70 11.70
C SER A 668 73.92 -29.69 10.91
N LEU A 669 74.10 -30.58 9.93
CA LEU A 669 75.29 -30.68 9.07
C LEU A 669 74.97 -30.46 7.58
N TYR A 670 73.77 -29.94 7.29
CA TYR A 670 73.29 -29.67 5.95
C TYR A 670 72.80 -28.23 5.87
N GLU A 671 72.98 -27.60 4.71
CA GLU A 671 72.32 -26.33 4.40
C GLU A 671 71.40 -26.50 3.21
N TYR A 672 70.33 -25.71 3.23
CA TYR A 672 69.47 -25.53 2.08
C TYR A 672 70.19 -24.76 0.99
N VAL A 673 70.15 -25.29 -0.24
CA VAL A 673 70.85 -24.71 -1.41
C VAL A 673 69.93 -24.39 -2.58
N GLY A 674 68.62 -24.57 -2.37
CA GLY A 674 67.59 -24.15 -3.27
C GLY A 674 66.52 -25.21 -3.50
N SER A 675 65.51 -24.85 -4.28
CA SER A 675 64.40 -25.72 -4.63
C SER A 675 63.97 -25.54 -6.08
N VAL A 676 63.30 -26.56 -6.63
CA VAL A 676 62.60 -26.47 -7.92
C VAL A 676 61.15 -26.79 -7.66
N VAL A 677 60.25 -25.95 -8.18
CA VAL A 677 58.80 -26.14 -8.06
C VAL A 677 58.14 -26.05 -9.42
N THR A 678 57.21 -26.96 -9.66
CA THR A 678 56.39 -27.00 -10.86
C THR A 678 54.92 -27.31 -10.51
N ASN A 679 54.00 -27.02 -11.44
CA ASN A 679 52.57 -27.28 -11.32
C ASN A 679 52.13 -28.54 -12.10
N SER A 680 53.10 -29.36 -12.52
CA SER A 680 52.88 -30.65 -13.20
C SER A 680 54.08 -31.56 -12.94
N ASP A 681 53.86 -32.87 -12.94
CA ASP A 681 54.93 -33.87 -12.75
C ASP A 681 55.93 -33.84 -13.90
N THR A 682 56.94 -32.98 -13.77
CA THR A 682 58.00 -32.77 -14.75
C THR A 682 59.36 -32.98 -14.09
N PRO A 683 60.37 -33.48 -14.83
CA PRO A 683 61.68 -33.72 -14.24
C PRO A 683 62.32 -32.45 -13.66
N HIS A 684 62.57 -32.43 -12.35
CA HIS A 684 63.26 -31.32 -11.69
C HIS A 684 64.77 -31.40 -11.88
N ASN A 685 65.34 -30.43 -12.60
CA ASN A 685 66.78 -30.30 -12.78
C ASN A 685 67.38 -29.37 -11.73
N VAL A 686 68.46 -29.84 -11.08
CA VAL A 686 69.19 -29.07 -10.05
C VAL A 686 69.68 -27.70 -10.53
N ALA A 687 69.93 -27.53 -11.83
CA ALA A 687 70.36 -26.26 -12.42
C ALA A 687 69.29 -25.17 -12.35
N ASP A 688 68.00 -25.55 -12.28
CA ASP A 688 66.86 -24.63 -12.32
C ASP A 688 66.43 -24.17 -10.91
N ARG A 689 67.22 -24.49 -9.89
CA ARG A 689 66.86 -24.22 -8.49
C ARG A 689 66.87 -22.72 -8.16
N THR A 690 65.91 -22.30 -7.36
CA THR A 690 65.86 -20.97 -6.75
C THR A 690 66.45 -21.02 -5.34
N ALA A 691 67.24 -20.00 -4.97
CA ALA A 691 67.97 -19.97 -3.70
C ALA A 691 67.05 -19.82 -2.46
N GLU A 692 65.86 -19.25 -2.62
CA GLU A 692 64.90 -19.04 -1.53
C GLU A 692 63.97 -20.26 -1.35
N PRO A 693 63.45 -20.51 -0.14
CA PRO A 693 62.39 -21.51 0.09
C PRO A 693 61.13 -21.19 -0.74
N PRO A 694 60.40 -22.20 -1.25
CA PRO A 694 59.22 -21.95 -2.08
C PRO A 694 58.09 -21.22 -1.36
N VAL A 695 57.49 -20.25 -2.06
CA VAL A 695 56.20 -19.63 -1.70
C VAL A 695 55.26 -19.80 -2.89
N LEU A 696 54.21 -20.61 -2.70
CA LEU A 696 53.27 -20.99 -3.74
C LEU A 696 52.04 -20.09 -3.71
N SER A 697 51.68 -19.53 -4.86
CA SER A 697 50.43 -18.79 -5.02
C SER A 697 49.27 -19.76 -5.23
N LEU A 698 48.37 -19.87 -4.27
CA LEU A 698 47.16 -20.70 -4.36
C LEU A 698 46.09 -20.12 -5.32
N ALA A 699 46.41 -19.05 -6.03
CA ALA A 699 45.64 -18.54 -7.15
C ALA A 699 46.04 -19.18 -8.49
N GLU A 700 47.24 -19.81 -8.57
CA GLU A 700 47.80 -20.36 -9.81
C GLU A 700 47.50 -21.85 -9.99
N GLY A 701 46.98 -22.52 -8.96
CA GLY A 701 46.68 -23.93 -8.96
C GLY A 701 46.44 -24.50 -7.56
N THR A 702 46.13 -25.79 -7.51
CA THR A 702 45.93 -26.55 -6.25
C THR A 702 46.77 -27.83 -6.23
N GLU A 703 47.75 -27.98 -7.12
CA GLU A 703 48.61 -29.15 -7.21
C GLU A 703 50.03 -28.74 -7.61
N TYR A 704 51.03 -29.14 -6.83
CA TYR A 704 52.41 -28.70 -6.97
C TYR A 704 53.40 -29.83 -6.70
N TRP A 705 54.48 -29.87 -7.46
CA TRP A 705 55.64 -30.71 -7.22
C TRP A 705 56.80 -29.82 -6.77
N ALA A 706 57.47 -30.18 -5.67
CA ALA A 706 58.64 -29.46 -5.19
C ALA A 706 59.79 -30.40 -4.80
N THR A 707 60.98 -30.15 -5.35
CA THR A 707 62.23 -30.76 -4.87
C THR A 707 62.97 -29.74 -4.03
N ILE A 708 63.27 -30.09 -2.77
CA ILE A 708 64.16 -29.34 -1.90
C ILE A 708 65.57 -29.91 -2.03
N TYR A 709 66.56 -29.07 -2.28
CA TYR A 709 67.96 -29.48 -2.36
C TYR A 709 68.72 -29.05 -1.12
N LEU A 710 69.40 -30.01 -0.50
CA LEU A 710 70.36 -29.75 0.58
C LEU A 710 71.76 -30.17 0.11
N LYS A 711 72.79 -29.55 0.69
CA LYS A 711 74.16 -30.07 0.61
C LYS A 711 74.80 -30.08 1.99
N PRO A 712 75.81 -30.94 2.21
CA PRO A 712 76.54 -30.96 3.46
C PRO A 712 77.33 -29.65 3.68
N VAL A 713 77.31 -29.11 4.89
CA VAL A 713 78.17 -27.98 5.28
C VAL A 713 79.17 -28.45 6.31
N ILE A 714 80.44 -28.50 5.90
CA ILE A 714 81.55 -28.65 6.82
C ILE A 714 82.33 -27.34 6.78
N ASP A 715 81.87 -26.36 7.57
CA ASP A 715 82.66 -25.15 7.78
C ASP A 715 83.43 -25.27 9.11
N MET A 716 84.64 -25.81 8.96
CA MET A 716 85.78 -25.79 9.88
C MET A 716 85.70 -26.45 11.27
N GLY A 717 86.69 -27.32 11.49
CA GLY A 717 87.32 -27.53 12.79
C GLY A 717 87.18 -28.95 13.31
N VAL A 718 86.04 -29.24 13.96
CA VAL A 718 85.79 -30.52 14.61
C VAL A 718 84.30 -30.83 14.66
N TYR A 719 83.89 -32.06 14.37
CA TYR A 719 82.56 -32.57 14.72
C TYR A 719 82.63 -34.00 15.26
N LEU A 720 81.55 -34.43 15.89
CA LEU A 720 81.43 -35.75 16.51
C LEU A 720 80.38 -36.54 15.73
N ASN A 721 80.72 -37.76 15.33
CA ASN A 721 79.76 -38.67 14.69
C ASN A 721 80.02 -40.11 15.13
N VAL A 722 78.97 -40.93 15.18
CA VAL A 722 79.09 -42.36 15.51
C VAL A 722 79.12 -43.15 14.20
N VAL A 723 80.16 -43.93 14.00
CA VAL A 723 80.28 -44.84 12.87
C VAL A 723 80.67 -46.22 13.42
N ASN A 724 79.89 -47.24 13.08
CA ASN A 724 80.07 -48.63 13.55
C ASN A 724 80.19 -48.76 15.08
N ASP A 725 79.25 -48.17 15.83
CA ASP A 725 79.22 -48.18 17.30
C ASP A 725 80.48 -47.63 17.99
N GLN A 726 81.26 -46.79 17.29
CA GLN A 726 82.37 -46.02 17.86
C GLN A 726 82.16 -44.52 17.65
N LEU A 727 82.35 -43.74 18.72
CA LEU A 727 82.27 -42.28 18.66
C LEU A 727 83.57 -41.75 18.06
N ASN A 728 83.46 -41.11 16.90
CA ASN A 728 84.59 -40.53 16.19
C ASN A 728 84.57 -39.02 16.33
N VAL A 729 85.74 -38.45 16.65
CA VAL A 729 86.00 -37.03 16.50
C VAL A 729 86.58 -36.83 15.11
N TYR A 730 85.80 -36.24 14.22
CA TYR A 730 86.27 -35.81 12.91
C TYR A 730 86.85 -34.41 13.04
N TYR A 731 88.03 -34.18 12.49
CA TYR A 731 88.71 -32.89 12.59
C TYR A 731 89.42 -32.51 11.29
N SER A 732 89.51 -31.21 11.04
CA SER A 732 90.28 -30.62 9.93
C SER A 732 90.69 -29.20 10.29
N ASN A 733 91.80 -28.73 9.72
CA ASN A 733 92.31 -27.37 9.93
C ASN A 733 92.49 -27.01 11.41
N ILE A 734 92.86 -27.98 12.24
CA ILE A 734 93.25 -27.76 13.63
C ILE A 734 94.47 -28.61 13.94
N ASN A 735 95.29 -28.16 14.89
CA ASN A 735 96.46 -28.93 15.35
C ASN A 735 96.26 -29.49 16.76
N LYS A 736 95.21 -29.05 17.46
CA LYS A 736 94.89 -29.50 18.81
C LYS A 736 93.40 -29.42 19.10
N PHE A 737 92.88 -30.46 19.72
CA PHE A 737 91.58 -30.43 20.37
C PHE A 737 91.63 -31.18 21.71
N THR A 738 90.68 -30.89 22.57
CA THR A 738 90.54 -31.49 23.90
C THR A 738 89.15 -32.05 24.02
N VAL A 739 89.05 -33.36 24.27
CA VAL A 739 87.79 -34.02 24.57
C VAL A 739 87.50 -33.85 26.06
N PHE A 740 86.26 -33.51 26.38
CA PHE A 740 85.70 -33.44 27.73
C PHE A 740 84.55 -34.43 27.84
N ILE A 741 84.42 -35.05 29.01
CA ILE A 741 83.29 -35.89 29.39
C ILE A 741 82.71 -35.32 30.68
N ASP A 742 81.42 -34.98 30.64
CA ASP A 742 80.67 -34.39 31.76
C ASP A 742 81.36 -33.13 32.31
N GLY A 743 81.85 -32.28 31.40
CA GLY A 743 82.60 -31.06 31.72
C GLY A 743 84.02 -31.28 32.26
N LYS A 744 84.44 -32.51 32.54
CA LYS A 744 85.81 -32.84 32.94
C LYS A 744 86.67 -33.18 31.73
N LYS A 745 87.90 -32.68 31.70
CA LYS A 745 88.85 -32.96 30.62
C LYS A 745 89.15 -34.47 30.59
N TYR A 746 88.87 -35.10 29.45
CA TYR A 746 89.19 -36.51 29.21
C TYR A 746 90.60 -36.66 28.66
N ARG A 747 90.88 -36.08 27.49
CA ARG A 747 92.19 -36.18 26.83
C ARG A 747 92.42 -35.01 25.87
N ASP A 748 93.66 -34.53 25.83
CA ASP A 748 94.15 -33.65 24.76
C ASP A 748 94.67 -34.49 23.60
N TYR A 749 94.32 -34.08 22.38
CA TYR A 749 94.81 -34.64 21.15
C TYR A 749 95.58 -33.57 20.41
N SER A 750 96.86 -33.84 20.13
CA SER A 750 97.65 -33.09 19.17
C SER A 750 97.59 -33.84 17.84
N VAL A 751 97.19 -33.14 16.79
CA VAL A 751 96.93 -33.72 15.47
C VAL A 751 97.62 -32.90 14.40
N ASP A 752 97.87 -33.51 13.24
CA ASP A 752 98.45 -32.79 12.12
C ASP A 752 97.46 -31.71 11.62
N PHE A 753 97.96 -30.48 11.47
CA PHE A 753 97.19 -29.43 10.83
C PHE A 753 97.09 -29.73 9.32
N LYS A 754 95.96 -30.31 8.91
CA LYS A 754 95.69 -30.63 7.51
C LYS A 754 94.28 -30.15 7.12
N PRO A 755 94.09 -29.71 5.86
CA PRO A 755 92.78 -29.31 5.36
C PRO A 755 91.85 -30.50 5.07
N THR A 756 92.38 -31.71 4.96
CA THR A 756 91.60 -32.94 4.83
C THR A 756 90.99 -33.35 6.18
N VAL A 757 89.73 -33.80 6.16
CA VAL A 757 89.06 -34.33 7.35
C VAL A 757 89.68 -35.67 7.72
N GLU A 758 90.24 -35.73 8.92
CA GLU A 758 90.73 -36.93 9.57
C GLU A 758 89.77 -37.30 10.70
N SER A 759 89.87 -38.52 11.21
CA SER A 759 89.05 -38.96 12.34
C SER A 759 89.87 -39.68 13.39
N ILE A 760 89.49 -39.49 14.65
CA ILE A 760 89.99 -40.28 15.78
C ILE A 760 88.80 -40.96 16.43
N ALA A 761 88.78 -42.28 16.38
CA ALA A 761 87.88 -43.10 17.17
C ALA A 761 88.23 -42.94 18.65
N LEU A 762 87.25 -42.57 19.46
CA LEU A 762 87.39 -42.53 20.90
C LEU A 762 87.10 -43.93 21.46
N ASP A 763 88.09 -44.53 22.10
CA ASP A 763 87.93 -45.79 22.83
C ASP A 763 87.16 -45.54 24.14
N MET A 764 85.83 -45.58 24.03
CA MET A 764 84.90 -45.37 25.14
C MET A 764 83.54 -46.01 24.85
N PRO A 765 82.87 -46.62 25.85
CA PRO A 765 81.55 -47.21 25.67
C PRO A 765 80.49 -46.12 25.41
N ILE A 766 79.91 -46.13 24.21
CA ILE A 766 78.92 -45.12 23.76
C ILE A 766 77.70 -45.05 24.67
N SER A 767 77.30 -46.16 25.28
CA SER A 767 76.08 -46.27 26.09
C SER A 767 76.10 -45.45 27.39
N GLU A 768 77.28 -45.09 27.93
CA GLU A 768 77.39 -44.49 29.27
C GLU A 768 77.54 -42.95 29.30
N ILE A 769 77.72 -42.29 28.13
CA ILE A 769 78.17 -40.88 28.06
C ILE A 769 77.39 -40.00 27.07
N ARG A 770 76.17 -40.41 26.69
CA ARG A 770 75.26 -39.64 25.82
C ARG A 770 75.03 -38.22 26.34
N ASN A 771 75.20 -37.21 25.48
CA ASN A 771 75.10 -35.77 25.78
C ASN A 771 76.11 -35.21 26.80
N LYS A 772 77.14 -35.98 27.18
CA LYS A 772 78.18 -35.55 28.12
C LYS A 772 79.52 -35.25 27.44
N VAL A 773 79.66 -35.59 26.17
CA VAL A 773 80.93 -35.41 25.45
C VAL A 773 80.95 -34.06 24.76
N SER A 774 82.01 -33.28 24.95
CA SER A 774 82.29 -32.10 24.15
C SER A 774 83.74 -32.05 23.73
N VAL A 775 84.02 -31.41 22.61
CA VAL A 775 85.36 -31.21 22.09
C VAL A 775 85.63 -29.73 22.01
N LYS A 776 86.65 -29.27 22.74
CA LYS A 776 87.13 -27.89 22.63
C LYS A 776 88.36 -27.85 21.76
N PHE A 777 88.41 -26.92 20.83
CA PHE A 777 89.58 -26.70 20.00
C PHE A 777 89.77 -25.20 19.75
N LEU A 778 90.94 -24.86 19.24
CA LEU A 778 91.25 -23.52 18.79
C LEU A 778 91.14 -23.50 17.26
N THR A 779 90.33 -22.60 16.71
CA THR A 779 90.25 -22.41 15.26
C THR A 779 91.57 -21.86 14.71
N PRO A 780 91.82 -21.95 13.38
CA PRO A 780 92.95 -21.28 12.74
C PRO A 780 93.07 -19.78 13.05
N TYR A 781 91.95 -19.15 13.40
CA TYR A 781 91.84 -17.72 13.71
C TYR A 781 91.98 -17.41 15.20
N GLY A 782 92.35 -18.39 16.03
CA GLY A 782 92.62 -18.20 17.46
C GLY A 782 91.37 -18.13 18.35
N VAL A 783 90.21 -18.60 17.87
CA VAL A 783 88.96 -18.62 18.65
C VAL A 783 88.78 -19.98 19.30
N HIS A 784 88.45 -20.01 20.59
CA HIS A 784 88.07 -21.25 21.27
C HIS A 784 86.64 -21.64 20.91
N VAL A 785 86.49 -22.79 20.27
CA VAL A 785 85.19 -23.37 19.92
C VAL A 785 84.97 -24.63 20.74
N THR A 786 83.75 -24.83 21.24
CA THR A 786 83.33 -26.07 21.91
C THR A 786 82.21 -26.70 21.08
N VAL A 787 82.42 -27.92 20.61
CA VAL A 787 81.43 -28.71 19.89
C VAL A 787 80.93 -29.79 20.82
N TYR A 788 79.63 -29.85 21.02
CA TYR A 788 79.01 -30.87 21.85
C TYR A 788 78.62 -32.06 20.98
N TRP A 789 78.72 -33.27 21.52
CA TRP A 789 78.08 -34.41 20.91
C TRP A 789 76.57 -34.24 21.12
N ASN A 790 75.86 -33.73 20.12
CA ASN A 790 74.43 -33.94 20.03
C ASN A 790 74.24 -35.36 19.47
N ASN A 791 73.41 -36.16 20.12
CA ASN A 791 73.02 -37.45 19.57
C ASN A 791 71.51 -37.52 19.41
N THR A 792 70.92 -36.40 19.05
CA THR A 792 69.48 -36.30 18.83
C THR A 792 69.22 -36.00 17.36
N TRP A 793 68.65 -37.00 16.70
CA TRP A 793 67.59 -36.85 15.71
C TRP A 793 66.32 -36.20 16.33
N ASP A 794 66.48 -35.27 17.28
CA ASP A 794 65.41 -34.56 17.98
C ASP A 794 65.92 -33.16 18.35
N PHE A 795 65.18 -32.15 17.90
CA PHE A 795 65.45 -30.76 18.23
C PHE A 795 65.23 -30.53 19.73
N VAL A 796 66.21 -29.89 20.37
CA VAL A 796 65.97 -29.18 21.63
C VAL A 796 64.98 -28.07 21.31
N ASN A 797 63.78 -28.20 21.88
CA ASN A 797 62.77 -27.17 21.86
C ASN A 797 63.28 -26.02 22.73
N ASP A 798 63.67 -24.90 22.10
CA ASP A 798 63.95 -23.65 22.82
C ASP A 798 63.40 -22.49 22.00
N ARG A 799 62.08 -22.30 22.10
CA ARG A 799 61.33 -21.03 21.94
C ARG A 799 59.84 -21.27 22.18
N ASP A 800 59.51 -21.54 23.43
CA ASP A 800 58.33 -20.94 24.07
C ASP A 800 58.84 -19.93 25.11
N ARG A 801 59.21 -18.75 24.59
CA ARG A 801 59.06 -17.44 25.24
C ARG A 801 58.85 -16.38 24.18
#